data_AF-A0A8J3TA04-F1
#
_entry.id   AF-A0A8J3TA04-F1
#
_cell.length_a   1.000
_cell.length_b   1.000
_cell.length_c   1.000
_cell.angle_alpha   90.00
_cell.angle_beta   90.00
_cell.angle_gamma   90.00
#
_symmetry.space_group_name_H-M   'P 1'
#
loop_
_entity.id
_entity.type
_entity.pdbx_description
1 polymer ?
#
loop_
_entity_poly.entity_id
_entity_poly.type
_entity_poly.pdbx_seq_one_letter_code
_entity_poly.pdbx_strand_id
1 'polypeptide(L)'
;MASEAGLVNRLATAVRRGRRVALVLGSGVTAQAVPGVAGMVDLADQFVSEGIQNPDLAAALARVRADHADAPVELYVAYRRTFTEWVSPVEFDIVVQQAVLRAHRSRDGGAPGRWERIGFQRGAQLEAELGSWQLPAGVRALGALLASRPASFGHRVLTTNFDPLIEIAVRLAGGQARSLSLKRDGSFDSLVADQGTVNVVHLHGYWRPTNEADDRAMLHDPEQLRADRPTLARELADLLRDETVCVVGYNGWDDAFTAALHRLTTGRDADVLWALHGESPDGPVPLPRPADGSLAVPVYHGVDSNRLFPALERVLRAPVPVGGMPASAPVTAPPRPVAPTPGTGVPVAPTPGTGVPVAPTPGTGVPVAPTPGTGHRVRHTELERLLGARASADELLRQLDREFGWRLEGGLAEAPPSVLYWPVQLRQPTLIHAVQALVAAALSARGMTVVLCFDDLAADTHPDELRRVLRADVQRWFRLVDGARPVTVESLESFCEPGRVAERLLDPALLERPTHPWAVERDYYRHCTVYDLARTVKAIPDADADDADAVAVTMGLTTTRAERLWSPLAVWAYLHHLLLGSRAEGVVTLGGDDEATMWRLWHEIFADPVRHLYNPRIVNLRQDAGMLRCTSFQELKTHLERSCELPTWRTEGHYLHWIVRNGLLLSQYLRNRPALSVGGRPLDSWPAVVAALEVPAERPRVLQAIAREVSALFLGEPG
;
A
#
# COMPACT_ATOMS: atom_id res chain seq x y z
N MET A 1 -31.13 -25.23 32.50
CA MET A 1 -30.10 -25.27 31.44
C MET A 1 -29.77 -23.86 30.99
N ALA A 2 -28.57 -23.61 30.48
CA ALA A 2 -28.15 -22.29 29.99
C ALA A 2 -28.54 -22.13 28.50
N SER A 3 -29.64 -21.44 28.26
CA SER A 3 -30.24 -21.24 26.93
C SER A 3 -30.15 -19.78 26.46
N GLU A 4 -30.36 -19.56 25.16
CA GLU A 4 -30.40 -18.22 24.54
C GLU A 4 -31.27 -17.21 25.31
N ALA A 5 -32.48 -17.59 25.73
CA ALA A 5 -33.35 -16.73 26.54
C ALA A 5 -32.76 -16.40 27.92
N GLY A 6 -31.99 -17.31 28.52
CA GLY A 6 -31.23 -17.07 29.74
C GLY A 6 -30.08 -16.08 29.52
N LEU A 7 -29.41 -16.13 28.37
CA LEU A 7 -28.36 -15.17 27.99
C LEU A 7 -28.95 -13.77 27.76
N VAL A 8 -30.04 -13.65 27.00
CA VAL A 8 -30.76 -12.38 26.78
C VAL A 8 -31.13 -11.73 28.12
N ASN A 9 -31.71 -12.50 29.04
CA ASN A 9 -32.10 -11.99 30.36
C ASN A 9 -30.90 -11.56 31.21
N ARG A 10 -29.76 -12.26 31.15
CA ARG A 10 -28.54 -11.91 31.90
C ARG A 10 -27.92 -10.63 31.36
N LEU A 11 -27.77 -10.51 30.03
CA LEU A 11 -27.25 -9.30 29.37
C LEU A 11 -28.15 -8.08 29.64
N ALA A 12 -29.47 -8.24 29.50
CA ALA A 12 -30.43 -7.18 29.81
C ALA A 12 -30.38 -6.77 31.29
N THR A 13 -30.14 -7.71 32.21
CA THR A 13 -29.99 -7.42 33.64
C THR A 13 -28.68 -6.69 33.96
N ALA A 14 -27.56 -7.04 33.31
CA ALA A 14 -26.30 -6.32 33.46
C ALA A 14 -26.42 -4.86 33.03
N VAL A 15 -26.93 -4.62 31.81
CA VAL A 15 -27.18 -3.27 31.26
C VAL A 15 -28.12 -2.46 32.14
N ARG A 16 -29.25 -3.04 32.58
CA ARG A 16 -30.23 -2.36 33.46
C ARG A 16 -29.70 -2.06 34.87
N ARG A 17 -28.64 -2.74 35.31
CA ARG A 17 -27.92 -2.47 36.57
C ARG A 17 -26.74 -1.52 36.40
N GLY A 18 -26.53 -0.97 35.21
CA GLY A 18 -25.42 -0.05 34.91
C GLY A 18 -24.06 -0.73 34.74
N ARG A 19 -23.98 -2.07 34.70
CA ARG A 19 -22.72 -2.77 34.41
C ARG A 19 -22.46 -2.76 32.90
N ARG A 20 -21.23 -2.38 32.51
CA ARG A 20 -20.80 -2.39 31.10
C ARG A 20 -20.70 -3.83 30.59
N VAL A 21 -21.06 -4.03 29.32
CA VAL A 21 -21.01 -5.32 28.62
C VAL A 21 -19.97 -5.24 27.50
N ALA A 22 -18.85 -5.94 27.64
CA ALA A 22 -17.90 -6.12 26.55
C ALA A 22 -18.45 -7.16 25.57
N LEU A 23 -18.56 -6.82 24.30
CA LEU A 23 -18.91 -7.77 23.24
C LEU A 23 -17.65 -8.28 22.54
N VAL A 24 -17.52 -9.60 22.40
CA VAL A 24 -16.44 -10.28 21.68
C VAL A 24 -17.07 -11.14 20.59
N LEU A 25 -16.93 -10.72 19.34
CA LEU A 25 -17.71 -11.24 18.22
C LEU A 25 -16.81 -11.93 17.18
N GLY A 26 -17.07 -13.20 16.92
CA GLY A 26 -16.38 -13.98 15.87
C GLY A 26 -17.20 -14.13 14.59
N SER A 27 -16.61 -14.79 13.59
CA SER A 27 -17.14 -14.86 12.23
C SER A 27 -18.51 -15.53 12.12
N GLY A 28 -18.92 -16.35 13.10
CA GLY A 28 -20.29 -16.86 13.21
C GLY A 28 -21.37 -15.78 13.36
N VAL A 29 -21.00 -14.53 13.66
CA VAL A 29 -21.92 -13.38 13.70
C VAL A 29 -22.20 -12.82 12.29
N THR A 30 -21.26 -12.91 11.34
CA THR A 30 -21.40 -12.37 9.97
C THR A 30 -21.49 -13.43 8.87
N ALA A 31 -21.35 -14.72 9.22
CA ALA A 31 -21.34 -15.89 8.33
C ALA A 31 -22.54 -16.05 7.37
N GLN A 32 -23.66 -15.34 7.57
CA GLN A 32 -24.78 -15.30 6.62
C GLN A 32 -24.55 -14.36 5.42
N ALA A 33 -23.55 -13.47 5.50
CA ALA A 33 -23.24 -12.46 4.49
C ALA A 33 -21.80 -12.52 3.99
N VAL A 34 -20.85 -12.88 4.87
CA VAL A 34 -19.43 -13.08 4.53
C VAL A 34 -19.12 -14.58 4.61
N PRO A 35 -18.49 -15.19 3.59
CA PRO A 35 -18.12 -16.61 3.60
C PRO A 35 -17.22 -16.99 4.79
N GLY A 36 -17.57 -18.08 5.47
CA GLY A 36 -16.67 -18.76 6.40
C GLY A 36 -15.56 -19.52 5.67
N VAL A 37 -14.67 -20.16 6.44
CA VAL A 37 -13.44 -20.82 5.98
C VAL A 37 -13.62 -21.67 4.70
N ALA A 38 -14.60 -22.57 4.65
CA ALA A 38 -14.83 -23.41 3.46
C ALA A 38 -15.13 -22.57 2.20
N GLY A 39 -16.01 -21.57 2.32
CA GLY A 39 -16.34 -20.67 1.22
C GLY A 39 -15.23 -19.69 0.84
N MET A 40 -14.25 -19.46 1.72
CA MET A 40 -13.00 -18.75 1.40
C MET A 40 -12.07 -19.63 0.55
N VAL A 41 -12.00 -20.93 0.85
CA VAL A 41 -11.27 -21.92 0.03
C VAL A 41 -11.94 -22.08 -1.34
N ASP A 42 -13.27 -22.19 -1.40
CA ASP A 42 -14.01 -22.25 -2.67
C ASP A 42 -13.82 -20.96 -3.51
N LEU A 43 -13.72 -19.80 -2.86
CA LEU A 43 -13.39 -18.52 -3.50
C LEU A 43 -11.95 -18.48 -4.05
N ALA A 44 -11.00 -19.11 -3.37
CA ALA A 44 -9.63 -19.21 -3.84
C ALA A 44 -9.51 -20.18 -5.05
N ASP A 45 -10.22 -21.31 -5.03
CA ASP A 45 -10.35 -22.21 -6.19
C ASP A 45 -11.00 -21.48 -7.38
N GLN A 46 -11.98 -20.59 -7.12
CA GLN A 46 -12.57 -19.73 -8.15
C GLN A 46 -11.55 -18.71 -8.71
N PHE A 47 -10.76 -18.04 -7.86
CA PHE A 47 -9.68 -17.13 -8.29
C PHE A 47 -8.62 -17.85 -9.14
N VAL A 48 -8.24 -19.08 -8.76
CA VAL A 48 -7.27 -19.90 -9.50
C VAL A 48 -7.83 -20.33 -10.85
N SER A 49 -9.10 -20.76 -10.91
CA SER A 49 -9.71 -21.29 -12.14
C SER A 49 -10.16 -20.21 -13.13
N GLU A 50 -10.62 -19.05 -12.66
CA GLU A 50 -11.04 -17.94 -13.53
C GLU A 50 -9.88 -16.98 -13.86
N GLY A 51 -9.06 -16.63 -12.86
CA GLY A 51 -8.06 -15.56 -12.93
C GLY A 51 -6.66 -16.03 -13.30
N ILE A 52 -6.14 -17.09 -12.67
CA ILE A 52 -4.77 -17.58 -12.92
C ILE A 52 -4.72 -18.61 -14.07
N GLN A 53 -5.73 -19.49 -14.14
CA GLN A 53 -5.86 -20.59 -15.12
C GLN A 53 -4.69 -21.60 -15.09
N ASN A 54 -4.10 -21.86 -13.92
CA ASN A 54 -3.00 -22.81 -13.73
C ASN A 54 -3.51 -24.19 -13.25
N PRO A 55 -3.39 -25.27 -14.06
CA PRO A 55 -3.89 -26.60 -13.71
C PRO A 55 -3.01 -27.33 -12.67
N ASP A 56 -1.70 -27.08 -12.63
CA ASP A 56 -0.80 -27.71 -11.66
C ASP A 56 -1.02 -27.15 -10.24
N LEU A 57 -1.31 -25.84 -10.15
CA LEU A 57 -1.74 -25.18 -8.92
C LEU A 57 -3.09 -25.72 -8.45
N ALA A 58 -4.08 -25.81 -9.35
CA ALA A 58 -5.38 -26.41 -9.03
C ALA A 58 -5.23 -27.86 -8.53
N ALA A 59 -4.36 -28.65 -9.14
CA ALA A 59 -4.05 -30.01 -8.70
C ALA A 59 -3.31 -30.06 -7.35
N ALA A 60 -2.47 -29.07 -7.03
CA ALA A 60 -1.81 -28.95 -5.72
C ALA A 60 -2.81 -28.60 -4.62
N LEU A 61 -3.66 -27.60 -4.85
CA LEU A 61 -4.69 -27.16 -3.92
C LEU A 61 -5.75 -28.26 -3.69
N ALA A 62 -6.12 -29.00 -4.74
CA ALA A 62 -7.02 -30.15 -4.62
C ALA A 62 -6.46 -31.29 -3.75
N ARG A 63 -5.14 -31.53 -3.76
CA ARG A 63 -4.50 -32.48 -2.82
C ARG A 63 -4.65 -32.00 -1.38
N VAL A 64 -4.34 -30.73 -1.11
CA VAL A 64 -4.49 -30.14 0.23
C VAL A 64 -5.94 -30.17 0.73
N ARG A 65 -6.93 -30.00 -0.16
CA ARG A 65 -8.36 -30.19 0.18
C ARG A 65 -8.70 -31.63 0.56
N ALA A 66 -8.04 -32.63 -0.02
CA ALA A 66 -8.23 -34.04 0.34
C ALA A 66 -7.49 -34.41 1.64
N ASP A 67 -6.23 -33.97 1.80
CA ASP A 67 -5.37 -34.31 2.94
C ASP A 67 -5.88 -33.73 4.28
N HIS A 68 -6.70 -32.67 4.23
CA HIS A 68 -7.25 -31.98 5.40
C HIS A 68 -8.79 -31.88 5.42
N ALA A 69 -9.51 -32.77 4.70
CA ALA A 69 -10.96 -32.68 4.52
C ALA A 69 -11.78 -32.56 5.83
N ASP A 70 -11.41 -33.30 6.87
CA ASP A 70 -12.08 -33.31 8.18
C ASP A 70 -11.54 -32.25 9.18
N ALA A 71 -10.56 -31.42 8.76
CA ALA A 71 -9.81 -30.52 9.64
C ALA A 71 -9.81 -29.07 9.10
N PRO A 72 -10.90 -28.28 9.27
CA PRO A 72 -11.10 -27.03 8.53
C PRO A 72 -10.08 -25.92 8.82
N VAL A 73 -9.47 -25.90 10.01
CA VAL A 73 -8.46 -24.87 10.37
C VAL A 73 -7.12 -25.22 9.72
N GLU A 74 -6.74 -26.49 9.81
CA GLU A 74 -5.53 -27.07 9.24
C GLU A 74 -5.58 -26.99 7.71
N LEU A 75 -6.75 -27.28 7.12
CA LEU A 75 -7.06 -27.06 5.72
C LEU A 75 -6.80 -25.61 5.31
N TYR A 76 -7.35 -24.62 6.04
CA TYR A 76 -7.16 -23.21 5.70
C TYR A 76 -5.69 -22.79 5.79
N VAL A 77 -4.96 -23.25 6.80
CA VAL A 77 -3.51 -23.01 6.95
C VAL A 77 -2.74 -23.60 5.78
N ALA A 78 -2.87 -24.89 5.52
CA ALA A 78 -2.13 -25.61 4.49
C ALA A 78 -2.50 -25.12 3.08
N TYR A 79 -3.79 -24.86 2.83
CA TYR A 79 -4.28 -24.38 1.54
C TYR A 79 -3.78 -22.96 1.27
N ARG A 80 -3.94 -22.03 2.22
CA ARG A 80 -3.44 -20.66 2.08
C ARG A 80 -1.93 -20.66 1.90
N ARG A 81 -1.19 -21.46 2.66
CA ARG A 81 0.26 -21.60 2.51
C ARG A 81 0.62 -22.06 1.10
N THR A 82 -0.01 -23.13 0.61
CA THR A 82 0.23 -23.67 -0.75
C THR A 82 -0.12 -22.63 -1.82
N PHE A 83 -1.23 -21.90 -1.68
CA PHE A 83 -1.61 -20.80 -2.57
C PHE A 83 -0.54 -19.69 -2.56
N THR A 84 -0.10 -19.25 -1.38
CA THR A 84 0.84 -18.12 -1.25
C THR A 84 2.29 -18.48 -1.60
N GLU A 85 2.67 -19.77 -1.55
CA GLU A 85 3.92 -20.29 -2.10
C GLU A 85 3.93 -20.31 -3.65
N TRP A 86 2.77 -20.45 -4.31
CA TRP A 86 2.65 -20.56 -5.78
C TRP A 86 2.17 -19.26 -6.48
N VAL A 87 1.51 -18.37 -5.73
CA VAL A 87 0.93 -17.12 -6.22
C VAL A 87 1.60 -15.98 -5.44
N SER A 88 0.90 -15.31 -4.52
CA SER A 88 1.50 -14.59 -3.38
C SER A 88 0.43 -14.28 -2.32
N PRO A 89 0.82 -13.77 -1.12
CA PRO A 89 -0.13 -13.21 -0.15
C PRO A 89 -0.97 -12.04 -0.68
N VAL A 90 -0.48 -11.29 -1.67
CA VAL A 90 -1.17 -10.10 -2.23
C VAL A 90 -2.40 -10.50 -3.05
N GLU A 91 -2.35 -11.64 -3.75
CA GLU A 91 -3.49 -12.22 -4.44
C GLU A 91 -4.46 -12.90 -3.48
N PHE A 92 -3.97 -13.51 -2.38
CA PHE A 92 -4.86 -14.07 -1.36
C PHE A 92 -5.65 -12.98 -0.62
N ASP A 93 -5.07 -11.80 -0.38
CA ASP A 93 -5.82 -10.60 0.05
C ASP A 93 -6.99 -10.26 -0.91
N ILE A 94 -6.85 -10.47 -2.23
CA ILE A 94 -7.93 -10.22 -3.21
C ILE A 94 -9.08 -11.21 -3.00
N VAL A 95 -8.77 -12.48 -2.71
CA VAL A 95 -9.77 -13.49 -2.34
C VAL A 95 -10.52 -13.08 -1.07
N VAL A 96 -9.79 -12.64 -0.04
CA VAL A 96 -10.36 -12.14 1.23
C VAL A 96 -11.23 -10.90 1.02
N GLN A 97 -10.80 -9.97 0.16
CA GLN A 97 -11.59 -8.80 -0.22
C GLN A 97 -12.88 -9.20 -0.92
N GLN A 98 -12.82 -10.08 -1.90
CA GLN A 98 -14.01 -10.54 -2.64
C GLN A 98 -14.99 -11.35 -1.76
N ALA A 99 -14.49 -12.06 -0.74
CA ALA A 99 -15.34 -12.67 0.28
C ALA A 99 -16.19 -11.62 1.03
N VAL A 100 -15.60 -10.48 1.37
CA VAL A 100 -16.32 -9.36 2.01
C VAL A 100 -17.21 -8.63 1.01
N LEU A 101 -16.77 -8.42 -0.24
CA LEU A 101 -17.58 -7.79 -1.29
C LEU A 101 -18.83 -8.60 -1.68
N ARG A 102 -18.90 -9.92 -1.43
CA ARG A 102 -20.16 -10.68 -1.56
C ARG A 102 -21.28 -10.18 -0.64
N ALA A 103 -20.94 -9.50 0.46
CA ALA A 103 -21.91 -8.79 1.29
C ALA A 103 -22.35 -7.44 0.70
N HIS A 104 -21.70 -6.91 -0.34
CA HIS A 104 -22.04 -5.65 -1.01
C HIS A 104 -22.80 -5.89 -2.32
N ARG A 105 -24.00 -5.31 -2.47
CA ARG A 105 -24.76 -5.40 -3.72
C ARG A 105 -24.30 -4.34 -4.72
N SER A 106 -23.78 -4.78 -5.87
CA SER A 106 -23.59 -3.88 -7.01
C SER A 106 -24.93 -3.38 -7.53
N ARG A 107 -25.00 -2.09 -7.89
CA ARG A 107 -26.22 -1.38 -8.30
C ARG A 107 -26.82 -1.93 -9.61
N ASP A 108 -25.99 -2.56 -10.45
CA ASP A 108 -26.37 -3.10 -11.76
C ASP A 108 -26.73 -4.59 -11.75
N GLY A 109 -26.72 -5.24 -10.58
CA GLY A 109 -27.13 -6.65 -10.42
C GLY A 109 -26.18 -7.70 -11.03
N GLY A 110 -25.10 -7.28 -11.69
CA GLY A 110 -24.03 -8.17 -12.13
C GLY A 110 -23.28 -8.83 -10.97
N ALA A 111 -22.59 -9.93 -11.25
CA ALA A 111 -21.64 -10.54 -10.33
C ALA A 111 -20.58 -9.52 -9.85
N PRO A 112 -19.98 -9.69 -8.65
CA PRO A 112 -18.87 -8.85 -8.22
C PRO A 112 -17.78 -8.85 -9.30
N GLY A 113 -17.27 -7.67 -9.60
CA GLY A 113 -16.41 -7.44 -10.76
C GLY A 113 -15.08 -8.19 -10.69
N ARG A 114 -14.43 -8.25 -11.86
CA ARG A 114 -13.04 -8.71 -12.12
C ARG A 114 -12.16 -8.73 -10.87
N TRP A 115 -11.53 -9.87 -10.62
CA TRP A 115 -10.56 -10.07 -9.54
C TRP A 115 -9.49 -8.96 -9.50
N GLU A 116 -9.61 -8.04 -8.55
CA GLU A 116 -8.83 -6.81 -8.42
C GLU A 116 -8.68 -6.41 -6.94
N ARG A 117 -7.53 -5.84 -6.57
CA ARG A 117 -7.24 -5.43 -5.18
C ARG A 117 -7.89 -4.09 -4.85
N ILE A 118 -8.76 -4.07 -3.85
CA ILE A 118 -9.42 -2.86 -3.35
C ILE A 118 -8.40 -2.05 -2.52
N GLY A 119 -8.03 -0.87 -3.02
CA GLY A 119 -7.21 0.10 -2.29
C GLY A 119 -7.98 0.80 -1.16
N PHE A 120 -7.27 1.57 -0.32
CA PHE A 120 -7.84 2.32 0.81
C PHE A 120 -9.10 3.11 0.41
N GLN A 121 -8.98 4.01 -0.58
CA GLN A 121 -10.06 4.91 -1.01
C GLN A 121 -11.30 4.13 -1.48
N ARG A 122 -11.13 3.17 -2.39
CA ARG A 122 -12.28 2.43 -2.96
C ARG A 122 -13.00 1.60 -1.89
N GLY A 123 -12.26 1.05 -0.92
CA GLY A 123 -12.86 0.36 0.22
C GLY A 123 -13.61 1.30 1.17
N ALA A 124 -13.10 2.51 1.42
CA ALA A 124 -13.79 3.52 2.21
C ALA A 124 -15.07 4.03 1.52
N GLN A 125 -15.05 4.24 0.19
CA GLN A 125 -16.24 4.57 -0.59
C GLN A 125 -17.31 3.48 -0.47
N LEU A 126 -16.94 2.21 -0.63
CA LEU A 126 -17.87 1.08 -0.50
C LEU A 126 -18.49 1.01 0.90
N GLU A 127 -17.72 1.26 1.96
CA GLU A 127 -18.27 1.38 3.33
C GLU A 127 -19.24 2.56 3.54
N ALA A 128 -19.13 3.63 2.74
CA ALA A 128 -20.06 4.75 2.76
C ALA A 128 -21.37 4.44 2.01
N GLU A 129 -21.40 3.44 1.12
CA GLU A 129 -22.60 2.92 0.46
C GLU A 129 -23.48 2.08 1.43
N LEU A 130 -23.86 2.64 2.60
CA LEU A 130 -24.52 1.93 3.71
C LEU A 130 -25.77 1.12 3.31
N GLY A 131 -26.51 1.55 2.28
CA GLY A 131 -27.69 0.87 1.76
C GLY A 131 -27.41 -0.33 0.84
N SER A 132 -26.18 -0.46 0.33
CA SER A 132 -25.75 -1.55 -0.56
C SER A 132 -25.37 -2.83 0.20
N TRP A 133 -25.10 -2.76 1.50
CA TRP A 133 -24.61 -3.88 2.30
C TRP A 133 -25.71 -4.81 2.87
N GLN A 134 -25.47 -6.10 2.76
CA GLN A 134 -26.35 -7.19 3.19
C GLN A 134 -26.12 -7.54 4.66
N LEU A 135 -26.70 -6.76 5.57
CA LEU A 135 -26.59 -7.02 7.02
C LEU A 135 -27.51 -8.17 7.47
N PRO A 136 -26.97 -9.22 8.14
CA PRO A 136 -27.78 -10.22 8.86
C PRO A 136 -28.68 -9.57 9.92
N ALA A 137 -29.76 -10.25 10.29
CA ALA A 137 -30.74 -9.71 11.26
C ALA A 137 -30.11 -9.44 12.65
N GLY A 138 -29.18 -10.30 13.07
CA GLY A 138 -28.41 -10.13 14.30
C GLY A 138 -27.51 -8.91 14.27
N VAL A 139 -26.74 -8.74 13.18
CA VAL A 139 -25.83 -7.60 12.97
C VAL A 139 -26.60 -6.28 12.92
N ARG A 140 -27.76 -6.24 12.26
CA ARG A 140 -28.62 -5.04 12.22
C ARG A 140 -29.14 -4.63 13.61
N ALA A 141 -29.60 -5.58 14.42
CA ALA A 141 -30.06 -5.31 15.78
C ALA A 141 -28.91 -4.96 16.74
N LEU A 142 -27.72 -5.55 16.55
CA LEU A 142 -26.49 -5.18 17.22
C LEU A 142 -26.11 -3.71 16.93
N GLY A 143 -26.17 -3.29 15.66
CA GLY A 143 -25.95 -1.90 15.27
C GLY A 143 -26.89 -0.93 16.00
N ALA A 144 -28.19 -1.26 16.08
CA ALA A 144 -29.18 -0.48 16.81
C ALA A 144 -28.95 -0.46 18.34
N LEU A 145 -28.50 -1.58 18.93
CA LEU A 145 -28.12 -1.65 20.34
C LEU A 145 -26.93 -0.74 20.66
N LEU A 146 -25.88 -0.80 19.84
CA LEU A 146 -24.65 -0.03 19.99
C LEU A 146 -24.89 1.48 19.75
N ALA A 147 -25.64 1.84 18.70
CA ALA A 147 -25.98 3.23 18.42
C ALA A 147 -26.88 3.85 19.51
N SER A 148 -27.83 3.08 20.08
CA SER A 148 -28.76 3.60 21.09
C SER A 148 -28.20 3.60 22.53
N ARG A 149 -27.17 2.80 22.83
CA ARG A 149 -26.61 2.64 24.19
C ARG A 149 -25.08 2.42 24.21
N PRO A 150 -24.27 3.27 23.54
CA PRO A 150 -22.83 3.02 23.40
C PRO A 150 -22.11 2.89 24.75
N ALA A 151 -22.49 3.70 25.75
CA ALA A 151 -21.94 3.63 27.10
C ALA A 151 -22.22 2.29 27.83
N SER A 152 -23.36 1.65 27.58
CA SER A 152 -23.68 0.33 28.15
C SER A 152 -22.81 -0.79 27.58
N PHE A 153 -22.23 -0.58 26.39
CA PHE A 153 -21.29 -1.49 25.74
C PHE A 153 -19.86 -0.93 25.74
N GLY A 154 -19.54 -0.05 26.71
CA GLY A 154 -18.17 0.48 26.90
C GLY A 154 -17.60 1.26 25.71
N HIS A 155 -18.46 1.82 24.85
CA HIS A 155 -18.10 2.49 23.60
C HIS A 155 -17.28 1.60 22.63
N ARG A 156 -17.43 0.28 22.69
CA ARG A 156 -16.55 -0.64 21.94
C ARG A 156 -17.18 -1.99 21.59
N VAL A 157 -16.59 -2.64 20.59
CA VAL A 157 -16.79 -4.05 20.26
C VAL A 157 -15.41 -4.64 19.97
N LEU A 158 -15.10 -5.82 20.52
CA LEU A 158 -13.94 -6.60 20.11
C LEU A 158 -14.40 -7.62 19.06
N THR A 159 -13.64 -7.81 17.99
CA THR A 159 -13.98 -8.80 16.96
C THR A 159 -12.77 -9.46 16.32
N THR A 160 -12.94 -10.70 15.90
CA THR A 160 -11.98 -11.43 15.06
C THR A 160 -12.41 -11.42 13.58
N ASN A 161 -13.39 -10.61 13.22
CA ASN A 161 -13.85 -10.43 11.85
C ASN A 161 -12.97 -9.40 11.13
N PHE A 162 -12.68 -9.66 9.87
CA PHE A 162 -12.04 -8.69 8.96
C PHE A 162 -13.06 -7.71 8.37
N ASP A 163 -14.34 -8.12 8.33
CA ASP A 163 -15.42 -7.41 7.62
C ASP A 163 -15.93 -6.15 8.35
N PRO A 164 -16.51 -5.17 7.61
CA PRO A 164 -16.96 -3.88 8.15
C PRO A 164 -18.43 -3.88 8.62
N LEU A 165 -19.11 -5.04 8.67
CA LEU A 165 -20.58 -5.08 8.77
C LEU A 165 -21.10 -4.57 10.13
N ILE A 166 -20.27 -4.60 11.18
CA ILE A 166 -20.62 -4.07 12.51
C ILE A 166 -20.67 -2.53 12.44
N GLU A 167 -19.64 -1.88 11.90
CA GLU A 167 -19.59 -0.42 11.75
C GLU A 167 -20.70 0.08 10.83
N ILE A 168 -20.94 -0.61 9.72
CA ILE A 168 -22.01 -0.29 8.77
C ILE A 168 -23.38 -0.40 9.46
N ALA A 169 -23.61 -1.41 10.30
CA ALA A 169 -24.86 -1.53 11.05
C ALA A 169 -25.05 -0.42 12.10
N VAL A 170 -23.99 0.04 12.76
CA VAL A 170 -24.04 1.19 13.67
C VAL A 170 -24.33 2.48 12.90
N ARG A 171 -23.63 2.73 11.79
CA ARG A 171 -23.81 3.89 10.91
C ARG A 171 -25.24 3.93 10.32
N LEU A 172 -25.75 2.79 9.85
CA LEU A 172 -27.12 2.64 9.33
C LEU A 172 -28.19 2.85 10.42
N ALA A 173 -27.87 2.59 11.69
CA ALA A 173 -28.72 2.89 12.84
C ALA A 173 -28.61 4.34 13.34
N GLY A 174 -27.83 5.20 12.66
CA GLY A 174 -27.62 6.61 13.03
C GLY A 174 -26.56 6.85 14.10
N GLY A 175 -25.78 5.83 14.49
CA GLY A 175 -24.65 5.96 15.40
C GLY A 175 -23.32 6.23 14.67
N GLN A 176 -22.30 6.63 15.41
CA GLN A 176 -20.93 6.76 14.90
C GLN A 176 -20.12 5.50 15.19
N ALA A 177 -19.36 5.01 14.21
CA ALA A 177 -18.48 3.85 14.38
C ALA A 177 -17.12 4.00 13.69
N ARG A 178 -16.06 3.70 14.44
CA ARG A 178 -14.66 3.75 14.03
C ARG A 178 -14.02 2.36 14.09
N SER A 179 -13.43 1.93 12.99
CA SER A 179 -12.67 0.67 12.90
C SER A 179 -11.25 0.88 13.42
N LEU A 180 -10.77 0.01 14.30
CA LEU A 180 -9.41 -0.02 14.83
C LEU A 180 -8.81 -1.40 14.56
N SER A 181 -7.65 -1.48 13.91
CA SER A 181 -7.03 -2.77 13.54
C SER A 181 -5.64 -2.91 14.15
N LEU A 182 -5.45 -3.94 14.99
CA LEU A 182 -4.23 -4.12 15.78
C LEU A 182 -3.24 -5.04 15.07
N LYS A 183 -2.29 -4.41 14.38
CA LYS A 183 -1.40 -5.05 13.40
C LYS A 183 -0.07 -5.59 13.97
N ARG A 184 0.18 -5.45 15.27
CA ARG A 184 1.36 -5.93 16.03
C ARG A 184 0.99 -6.14 17.50
N ASP A 185 1.91 -6.69 18.30
CA ASP A 185 1.89 -6.49 19.75
C ASP A 185 2.15 -5.00 20.05
N GLY A 186 1.13 -4.28 20.50
CA GLY A 186 1.14 -2.82 20.63
C GLY A 186 -0.05 -2.33 21.46
N SER A 187 0.03 -1.09 21.92
CA SER A 187 -0.83 -0.60 23.01
C SER A 187 -2.16 0.03 22.58
N PHE A 188 -3.13 0.02 23.48
CA PHE A 188 -4.46 0.62 23.34
C PHE A 188 -4.54 2.14 23.62
N ASP A 189 -3.42 2.87 23.73
CA ASP A 189 -3.36 4.30 24.07
C ASP A 189 -4.34 5.20 23.28
N SER A 190 -4.73 4.81 22.06
CA SER A 190 -5.70 5.55 21.23
C SER A 190 -7.18 5.24 21.51
N LEU A 191 -7.55 4.55 22.60
CA LEU A 191 -8.95 4.28 22.98
C LEU A 191 -9.65 5.42 23.74
N VAL A 192 -8.97 6.55 23.99
CA VAL A 192 -9.60 7.74 24.58
C VAL A 192 -10.71 8.25 23.65
N ALA A 193 -11.96 8.10 24.08
CA ALA A 193 -13.12 8.24 23.22
C ALA A 193 -13.60 9.69 23.06
N ASP A 194 -14.01 10.03 21.84
CA ASP A 194 -14.98 11.11 21.62
C ASP A 194 -16.38 10.64 22.08
N GLN A 195 -17.18 11.54 22.65
CA GLN A 195 -18.39 11.19 23.41
C GLN A 195 -19.58 10.80 22.52
N GLY A 196 -19.53 9.60 21.95
CA GLY A 196 -20.64 9.01 21.20
C GLY A 196 -20.23 7.93 20.19
N THR A 197 -18.96 7.93 19.76
CA THR A 197 -18.43 6.92 18.83
C THR A 197 -18.31 5.55 19.49
N VAL A 198 -18.55 4.50 18.68
CA VAL A 198 -18.28 3.09 19.00
C VAL A 198 -17.02 2.64 18.28
N ASN A 199 -16.02 2.16 19.03
CA ASN A 199 -14.78 1.62 18.49
C ASN A 199 -14.92 0.12 18.22
N VAL A 200 -14.90 -0.30 16.95
CA VAL A 200 -14.86 -1.73 16.58
C VAL A 200 -13.39 -2.13 16.41
N VAL A 201 -12.92 -3.01 17.29
CA VAL A 201 -11.52 -3.43 17.40
C VAL A 201 -11.34 -4.78 16.74
N HIS A 202 -10.70 -4.79 15.57
CA HIS A 202 -10.43 -5.98 14.79
C HIS A 202 -9.07 -6.57 15.17
N LEU A 203 -9.10 -7.67 15.91
CA LEU A 203 -7.92 -8.38 16.43
C LEU A 203 -7.17 -9.15 15.34
N HIS A 204 -7.89 -9.54 14.28
CA HIS A 204 -7.42 -10.38 13.16
C HIS A 204 -7.26 -9.59 11.85
N GLY A 205 -6.88 -8.31 11.94
CA GLY A 205 -6.73 -7.44 10.75
C GLY A 205 -8.05 -6.87 10.23
N TYR A 206 -8.03 -6.22 9.07
CA TYR A 206 -9.21 -5.60 8.45
C TYR A 206 -9.22 -5.90 6.94
N TRP A 207 -10.40 -5.95 6.33
CA TRP A 207 -10.60 -6.39 4.94
C TRP A 207 -10.00 -5.48 3.86
N ARG A 208 -9.49 -4.30 4.25
CA ARG A 208 -8.88 -3.33 3.33
C ARG A 208 -7.72 -2.58 4.00
N PRO A 209 -6.85 -1.96 3.21
CA PRO A 209 -5.92 -0.94 3.71
C PRO A 209 -6.66 0.14 4.51
N THR A 210 -6.11 0.52 5.67
CA THR A 210 -6.72 1.53 6.56
C THR A 210 -6.19 2.95 6.33
N ASN A 211 -5.08 3.09 5.61
CA ASN A 211 -4.55 4.34 5.04
C ASN A 211 -3.69 4.03 3.81
N GLU A 212 -3.11 5.05 3.17
CA GLU A 212 -2.38 4.89 1.91
C GLU A 212 -0.91 4.46 2.06
N ALA A 213 -0.36 4.54 3.28
CA ALA A 213 0.97 4.02 3.63
C ALA A 213 0.93 2.57 4.16
N ASP A 214 -0.23 1.90 4.05
CA ASP A 214 -0.52 0.57 4.57
C ASP A 214 -0.09 -0.52 3.58
N ASP A 215 1.18 -0.48 3.15
CA ASP A 215 1.85 -1.40 2.20
C ASP A 215 2.00 -2.85 2.73
N ARG A 216 1.05 -3.35 3.53
CA ARG A 216 1.16 -4.61 4.29
C ARG A 216 0.04 -5.56 3.91
N ALA A 217 0.36 -6.85 3.79
CA ALA A 217 -0.63 -7.92 3.66
C ALA A 217 -1.58 -7.93 4.86
N MET A 218 -2.83 -8.33 4.67
CA MET A 218 -3.82 -8.31 5.74
C MET A 218 -3.56 -9.41 6.77
N LEU A 219 -3.87 -9.12 8.04
CA LEU A 219 -3.58 -10.00 9.17
C LEU A 219 -4.58 -11.17 9.33
N HIS A 220 -5.09 -11.71 8.20
CA HIS A 220 -5.98 -12.88 8.14
C HIS A 220 -5.21 -14.22 8.28
N ASP A 221 -3.93 -14.16 8.64
CA ASP A 221 -2.95 -15.24 8.59
C ASP A 221 -2.87 -16.01 9.92
N PRO A 222 -3.32 -17.28 10.00
CA PRO A 222 -3.31 -18.05 11.25
C PRO A 222 -1.95 -18.15 11.93
N GLU A 223 -0.84 -18.18 11.18
CA GLU A 223 0.50 -18.31 11.76
C GLU A 223 0.93 -16.99 12.41
N GLN A 224 0.54 -15.85 11.84
CA GLN A 224 0.75 -14.52 12.42
C GLN A 224 -0.23 -14.20 13.56
N LEU A 225 -1.39 -14.88 13.61
CA LEU A 225 -2.37 -14.75 14.69
C LEU A 225 -1.99 -15.57 15.94
N ARG A 226 -1.34 -16.72 15.74
CA ARG A 226 -0.76 -17.56 16.81
C ARG A 226 0.59 -17.06 17.36
N ALA A 227 1.23 -16.10 16.69
CA ALA A 227 2.44 -15.47 17.20
C ALA A 227 2.16 -14.75 18.54
N ASP A 228 3.05 -14.89 19.53
CA ASP A 228 2.83 -14.33 20.87
C ASP A 228 2.69 -12.80 20.84
N ARG A 229 1.67 -12.30 21.55
CA ARG A 229 1.33 -10.87 21.69
C ARG A 229 1.09 -10.53 23.17
N PRO A 230 2.16 -10.55 24.00
CA PRO A 230 2.03 -10.49 25.44
C PRO A 230 1.62 -9.10 25.97
N THR A 231 1.85 -8.03 25.20
CA THR A 231 1.37 -6.68 25.50
C THR A 231 -0.13 -6.57 25.23
N LEU A 232 -0.57 -7.00 24.05
CA LEU A 232 -1.97 -7.02 23.65
C LEU A 232 -2.81 -7.89 24.59
N ALA A 233 -2.32 -9.09 24.94
CA ALA A 233 -3.00 -9.98 25.88
C ALA A 233 -3.08 -9.41 27.31
N ARG A 234 -2.07 -8.66 27.76
CA ARG A 234 -2.11 -7.93 29.05
C ARG A 234 -3.17 -6.84 29.02
N GLU A 235 -3.14 -5.98 28.01
CA GLU A 235 -4.03 -4.83 27.96
C GLU A 235 -5.47 -5.21 27.62
N LEU A 236 -5.71 -6.28 26.85
CA LEU A 236 -7.05 -6.88 26.72
C LEU A 236 -7.59 -7.36 28.07
N ALA A 237 -6.76 -7.96 28.93
CA ALA A 237 -7.20 -8.36 30.27
C ALA A 237 -7.52 -7.14 31.15
N ASP A 238 -6.67 -6.11 31.13
CA ASP A 238 -6.95 -4.86 31.85
C ASP A 238 -8.20 -4.13 31.33
N LEU A 239 -8.45 -4.16 30.01
CA LEU A 239 -9.60 -3.57 29.34
C LEU A 239 -10.93 -4.25 29.71
N LEU A 240 -10.90 -5.58 29.89
CA LEU A 240 -12.08 -6.41 30.18
C LEU A 240 -12.43 -6.50 31.68
N ARG A 241 -11.58 -5.97 32.57
CA ARG A 241 -11.80 -6.00 34.02
C ARG A 241 -13.07 -5.23 34.43
N ASP A 242 -13.72 -5.74 35.48
CA ASP A 242 -15.01 -5.35 36.07
C ASP A 242 -16.25 -5.53 35.18
N GLU A 243 -16.11 -5.94 33.91
CA GLU A 243 -17.23 -6.02 32.96
C GLU A 243 -17.92 -7.40 32.89
N THR A 244 -19.10 -7.43 32.28
CA THR A 244 -19.69 -8.67 31.78
C THR A 244 -19.23 -8.87 30.34
N VAL A 245 -18.38 -9.86 30.10
CA VAL A 245 -17.86 -10.18 28.77
C VAL A 245 -18.80 -11.17 28.10
N CYS A 246 -19.25 -10.89 26.88
CA CYS A 246 -20.11 -11.79 26.11
C CYS A 246 -19.43 -12.18 24.79
N VAL A 247 -19.09 -13.46 24.69
CA VAL A 247 -18.43 -14.07 23.54
C VAL A 247 -19.48 -14.74 22.65
N VAL A 248 -19.58 -14.34 21.38
CA VAL A 248 -20.61 -14.82 20.44
C VAL A 248 -19.99 -15.14 19.09
N GLY A 249 -20.26 -16.34 18.55
CA GLY A 249 -19.82 -16.74 17.21
C GLY A 249 -18.31 -16.88 17.03
N TYR A 250 -17.56 -16.97 18.14
CA TYR A 250 -16.11 -17.14 18.18
C TYR A 250 -15.74 -18.57 18.62
N ASN A 251 -14.77 -19.16 17.92
CA ASN A 251 -14.46 -20.60 18.01
C ASN A 251 -13.31 -20.95 18.98
N GLY A 252 -12.75 -19.97 19.72
CA GLY A 252 -11.72 -20.24 20.74
C GLY A 252 -10.36 -20.64 20.16
N TRP A 253 -9.77 -19.79 19.32
CA TRP A 253 -8.43 -20.02 18.77
C TRP A 253 -7.35 -19.66 19.81
N ASP A 254 -6.16 -20.26 19.71
CA ASP A 254 -4.98 -19.78 20.44
C ASP A 254 -4.53 -18.44 19.83
N ASP A 255 -4.94 -17.33 20.47
CA ASP A 255 -4.72 -15.96 20.03
C ASP A 255 -4.63 -14.98 21.21
N ALA A 256 -4.46 -13.69 20.92
CA ALA A 256 -4.31 -12.66 21.94
C ALA A 256 -5.53 -12.48 22.86
N PHE A 257 -6.75 -12.83 22.44
CA PHE A 257 -7.94 -12.77 23.29
C PHE A 257 -8.00 -13.98 24.24
N THR A 258 -7.72 -15.19 23.76
CA THR A 258 -7.68 -16.36 24.66
C THR A 258 -6.51 -16.27 25.63
N ALA A 259 -5.34 -15.78 25.19
CA ALA A 259 -4.22 -15.40 26.06
C ALA A 259 -4.59 -14.30 27.08
N ALA A 260 -5.52 -13.40 26.77
CA ALA A 260 -6.04 -12.42 27.74
C ALA A 260 -6.98 -13.06 28.77
N LEU A 261 -7.86 -14.00 28.36
CA LEU A 261 -8.70 -14.76 29.28
C LEU A 261 -7.87 -15.60 30.27
N HIS A 262 -6.74 -16.17 29.82
CA HIS A 262 -5.80 -16.87 30.70
C HIS A 262 -5.10 -15.95 31.73
N ARG A 263 -5.11 -14.62 31.52
CA ARG A 263 -4.57 -13.62 32.45
C ARG A 263 -5.63 -13.05 33.42
N LEU A 264 -6.91 -13.30 33.18
CA LEU A 264 -8.02 -12.92 34.07
C LEU A 264 -8.20 -13.96 35.19
N THR A 265 -7.52 -13.75 36.31
CA THR A 265 -7.64 -14.63 37.49
C THR A 265 -8.79 -14.22 38.42
N THR A 266 -9.49 -15.21 38.95
CA THR A 266 -10.58 -15.13 39.94
C THR A 266 -11.93 -14.59 39.43
N GLY A 267 -13.02 -15.13 40.01
CA GLY A 267 -14.40 -14.69 39.80
C GLY A 267 -14.77 -13.34 40.44
N ARG A 268 -13.83 -12.39 40.48
CA ARG A 268 -14.08 -10.97 40.79
C ARG A 268 -13.79 -10.08 39.58
N ASP A 269 -12.76 -10.40 38.79
CA ASP A 269 -12.25 -9.55 37.73
C ASP A 269 -13.17 -9.45 36.49
N ALA A 270 -13.93 -10.48 36.12
CA ALA A 270 -14.86 -10.43 34.98
C ALA A 270 -15.99 -11.47 35.11
N ASP A 271 -17.13 -11.22 34.43
CA ASP A 271 -18.20 -12.22 34.25
C ASP A 271 -18.30 -12.65 32.78
N VAL A 272 -17.67 -13.78 32.42
CA VAL A 272 -17.49 -14.22 31.02
C VAL A 272 -18.58 -15.20 30.60
N LEU A 273 -19.41 -14.78 29.63
CA LEU A 273 -20.54 -15.53 29.10
C LEU A 273 -20.22 -16.00 27.68
N TRP A 274 -20.18 -17.32 27.46
CA TRP A 274 -19.82 -17.89 26.15
C TRP A 274 -21.06 -18.45 25.44
N ALA A 275 -21.31 -18.02 24.21
CA ALA A 275 -22.44 -18.46 23.40
C ALA A 275 -21.99 -19.41 22.28
N LEU A 276 -22.54 -20.62 22.26
CA LEU A 276 -22.32 -21.63 21.23
C LEU A 276 -23.60 -21.86 20.40
N HIS A 277 -23.43 -22.00 19.09
CA HIS A 277 -24.53 -22.27 18.16
C HIS A 277 -25.02 -23.73 18.21
N GLY A 278 -24.13 -24.68 18.48
CA GLY A 278 -24.48 -26.11 18.58
C GLY A 278 -25.30 -26.45 19.83
N GLU A 279 -26.14 -27.48 19.73
CA GLU A 279 -27.03 -27.92 20.80
C GLU A 279 -26.49 -29.09 21.65
N SER A 280 -25.45 -29.81 21.20
CA SER A 280 -24.96 -31.02 21.89
C SER A 280 -24.04 -30.70 23.09
N PRO A 281 -24.21 -31.39 24.25
CA PRO A 281 -23.26 -31.35 25.35
C PRO A 281 -22.01 -32.22 25.17
N ASP A 282 -22.04 -33.21 24.26
CA ASP A 282 -21.14 -34.37 24.28
C ASP A 282 -19.86 -34.21 23.43
N GLY A 283 -19.45 -32.97 23.18
CA GLY A 283 -18.18 -32.63 22.53
C GLY A 283 -17.43 -31.58 23.35
N PRO A 284 -16.18 -31.85 23.81
CA PRO A 284 -15.40 -30.86 24.53
C PRO A 284 -14.91 -29.78 23.56
N VAL A 285 -15.69 -28.71 23.40
CA VAL A 285 -15.16 -27.43 22.90
C VAL A 285 -14.01 -27.04 23.83
N PRO A 286 -12.76 -26.88 23.35
CA PRO A 286 -11.62 -26.50 24.17
C PRO A 286 -11.74 -25.04 24.60
N LEU A 287 -12.61 -24.76 25.56
CA LEU A 287 -12.76 -23.42 26.11
C LEU A 287 -11.45 -23.04 26.83
N PRO A 288 -10.87 -21.86 26.53
CA PRO A 288 -9.64 -21.40 27.16
C PRO A 288 -9.90 -21.18 28.65
N ARG A 289 -9.46 -22.15 29.46
CA ARG A 289 -9.53 -22.11 30.92
C ARG A 289 -8.12 -21.89 31.47
N PRO A 290 -7.90 -20.95 32.40
CA PRO A 290 -6.69 -20.93 33.23
C PRO A 290 -6.37 -22.34 33.76
N ALA A 291 -5.09 -22.71 33.76
CA ALA A 291 -4.65 -24.07 34.11
C ALA A 291 -4.92 -24.44 35.59
N ASP A 292 -5.23 -23.44 36.43
CA ASP A 292 -5.67 -23.59 37.82
C ASP A 292 -7.19 -23.78 37.99
N GLY A 293 -7.97 -23.67 36.90
CA GLY A 293 -9.43 -23.76 36.90
C GLY A 293 -10.16 -22.55 37.51
N SER A 294 -9.47 -21.43 37.76
CA SER A 294 -9.98 -20.31 38.59
C SER A 294 -11.08 -19.45 37.94
N LEU A 295 -11.27 -19.53 36.62
CA LEU A 295 -12.28 -18.77 35.88
C LEU A 295 -13.49 -19.65 35.50
N ALA A 296 -14.63 -19.40 36.14
CA ALA A 296 -15.90 -20.03 35.76
C ALA A 296 -16.49 -19.31 34.55
N VAL A 297 -16.62 -20.02 33.41
CA VAL A 297 -17.20 -19.50 32.16
C VAL A 297 -18.55 -20.18 31.87
N PRO A 298 -19.69 -19.57 32.24
CA PRO A 298 -21.02 -20.03 31.84
C PRO A 298 -21.19 -20.14 30.31
N VAL A 299 -21.38 -21.37 29.84
CA VAL A 299 -21.64 -21.70 28.43
C VAL A 299 -23.15 -21.74 28.17
N TYR A 300 -23.59 -21.09 27.10
CA TYR A 300 -24.97 -21.06 26.64
C TYR A 300 -25.04 -21.73 25.26
N HIS A 301 -25.91 -22.73 25.12
CA HIS A 301 -26.01 -23.57 23.91
C HIS A 301 -27.23 -23.22 23.05
N GLY A 302 -27.20 -23.60 21.76
CA GLY A 302 -28.28 -23.34 20.79
C GLY A 302 -28.48 -21.85 20.44
N VAL A 303 -27.45 -21.02 20.65
CA VAL A 303 -27.53 -19.55 20.52
C VAL A 303 -27.24 -19.10 19.09
N ASP A 304 -28.19 -18.39 18.48
CA ASP A 304 -28.04 -17.77 17.17
C ASP A 304 -27.98 -16.24 17.32
N SER A 305 -26.96 -15.61 16.73
CA SER A 305 -26.79 -14.16 16.73
C SER A 305 -28.01 -13.42 16.16
N ASN A 306 -28.73 -14.03 15.22
CA ASN A 306 -29.92 -13.50 14.55
C ASN A 306 -31.21 -13.63 15.37
N ARG A 307 -31.19 -14.39 16.47
CA ARG A 307 -32.27 -14.42 17.48
C ARG A 307 -31.87 -13.67 18.74
N LEU A 308 -30.62 -13.84 19.21
CA LEU A 308 -30.02 -13.20 20.37
C LEU A 308 -30.11 -11.67 20.34
N PHE A 309 -29.50 -11.01 19.34
CA PHE A 309 -29.42 -9.54 19.33
C PHE A 309 -30.80 -8.87 19.13
N PRO A 310 -31.69 -9.33 18.23
CA PRO A 310 -33.05 -8.77 18.13
C PRO A 310 -33.91 -9.03 19.37
N ALA A 311 -33.67 -10.12 20.12
CA ALA A 311 -34.32 -10.33 21.41
C ALA A 311 -33.78 -9.36 22.49
N LEU A 312 -32.47 -9.14 22.54
CA LEU A 312 -31.85 -8.20 23.48
C LEU A 312 -32.26 -6.74 23.17
N GLU A 313 -32.30 -6.33 21.91
CA GLU A 313 -32.81 -5.01 21.50
C GLU A 313 -34.25 -4.82 21.98
N ARG A 314 -35.13 -5.78 21.71
CA ARG A 314 -36.54 -5.74 22.12
C ARG A 314 -36.70 -5.65 23.64
N VAL A 315 -35.94 -6.41 24.42
CA VAL A 315 -35.99 -6.41 25.88
C VAL A 315 -35.43 -5.11 26.47
N LEU A 316 -34.40 -4.51 25.88
CA LEU A 316 -33.84 -3.23 26.33
C LEU A 316 -34.66 -2.01 25.86
N ARG A 317 -35.36 -2.12 24.73
CA ARG A 317 -36.26 -1.09 24.17
C ARG A 317 -37.64 -1.09 24.81
N ALA A 318 -38.10 -2.23 25.34
CA ALA A 318 -39.31 -2.28 26.16
C ALA A 318 -39.15 -1.40 27.41
N PRO A 319 -40.14 -0.56 27.77
CA PRO A 319 -40.14 0.15 29.04
C PRO A 319 -39.97 -0.83 30.21
N VAL A 320 -39.23 -0.42 31.25
CA VAL A 320 -39.26 -1.15 32.53
C VAL A 320 -40.71 -1.12 33.03
N PRO A 321 -41.34 -2.26 33.39
CA PRO A 321 -42.72 -2.27 33.84
C PRO A 321 -42.91 -1.49 35.15
N VAL A 322 -43.30 -0.22 35.03
CA VAL A 322 -43.89 0.55 36.13
C VAL A 322 -45.23 -0.12 36.47
N GLY A 323 -45.43 -0.44 37.73
CA GLY A 323 -46.59 -1.23 38.17
C GLY A 323 -47.92 -0.50 37.99
N GLY A 324 -48.64 -0.84 36.93
CA GLY A 324 -50.10 -0.76 36.79
C GLY A 324 -50.80 0.59 36.92
N MET A 325 -51.32 1.13 35.81
CA MET A 325 -52.76 1.32 35.57
C MET A 325 -53.05 1.71 34.10
N PRO A 326 -54.30 1.64 33.59
CA PRO A 326 -54.55 1.34 32.18
C PRO A 326 -54.99 2.50 31.25
N ALA A 327 -54.56 2.38 29.99
CA ALA A 327 -55.27 2.63 28.73
C ALA A 327 -56.14 3.90 28.50
N SER A 328 -55.78 4.66 27.45
CA SER A 328 -56.75 5.16 26.46
C SER A 328 -56.10 5.28 25.07
N ALA A 329 -56.91 5.24 24.01
CA ALA A 329 -56.55 5.29 22.58
C ALA A 329 -57.85 5.49 21.73
N PRO A 330 -57.78 5.61 20.40
CA PRO A 330 -56.95 6.48 19.55
C PRO A 330 -57.84 7.40 18.65
N VAL A 331 -57.25 8.23 17.78
CA VAL A 331 -57.97 8.96 16.70
C VAL A 331 -57.18 8.93 15.38
N THR A 332 -57.87 8.89 14.24
CA THR A 332 -57.32 8.71 12.88
C THR A 332 -58.02 9.58 11.82
N ALA A 333 -57.31 10.08 10.79
CA ALA A 333 -57.86 10.44 9.46
C ALA A 333 -56.76 10.83 8.41
N PRO A 334 -56.98 10.68 7.07
CA PRO A 334 -56.06 11.07 5.96
C PRO A 334 -56.75 12.01 4.90
N PRO A 335 -56.44 12.04 3.57
CA PRO A 335 -55.20 12.32 2.79
C PRO A 335 -55.31 13.41 1.65
N ARG A 336 -54.17 13.71 0.98
CA ARG A 336 -53.88 14.23 -0.42
C ARG A 336 -54.95 14.93 -1.32
N PRO A 337 -54.48 15.89 -2.17
CA PRO A 337 -54.63 15.74 -3.65
C PRO A 337 -53.35 16.09 -4.49
N VAL A 338 -53.48 16.53 -5.77
CA VAL A 338 -52.52 16.34 -6.90
C VAL A 338 -52.22 17.64 -7.72
N ALA A 339 -51.17 17.62 -8.56
CA ALA A 339 -50.62 18.72 -9.40
C ALA A 339 -51.31 18.95 -10.77
N PRO A 340 -50.84 19.94 -11.58
CA PRO A 340 -50.66 19.73 -13.04
C PRO A 340 -49.42 20.42 -13.68
N THR A 341 -49.14 20.09 -14.96
CA THR A 341 -48.17 20.76 -15.90
C THR A 341 -48.84 20.89 -17.30
N PRO A 342 -48.56 21.91 -18.15
CA PRO A 342 -47.47 21.89 -19.16
C PRO A 342 -46.85 23.31 -19.43
N GLY A 343 -45.97 23.60 -20.41
CA GLY A 343 -45.15 22.77 -21.31
C GLY A 343 -44.87 23.39 -22.71
N THR A 344 -43.80 22.93 -23.40
CA THR A 344 -43.44 23.05 -24.85
C THR A 344 -43.08 24.41 -25.51
N GLY A 345 -41.99 24.43 -26.32
CA GLY A 345 -41.63 25.50 -27.29
C GLY A 345 -40.23 25.33 -27.94
N VAL A 346 -40.16 25.03 -29.25
CA VAL A 346 -38.98 24.69 -30.12
C VAL A 346 -39.43 24.94 -31.61
N PRO A 347 -38.63 25.23 -32.69
CA PRO A 347 -37.17 25.13 -33.01
C PRO A 347 -36.51 26.52 -33.28
N VAL A 348 -35.44 26.81 -34.07
CA VAL A 348 -34.70 26.19 -35.21
C VAL A 348 -33.22 26.65 -35.28
N ALA A 349 -32.38 26.00 -36.11
CA ALA A 349 -30.99 26.37 -36.46
C ALA A 349 -30.87 27.09 -37.85
N PRO A 350 -29.67 27.52 -38.31
CA PRO A 350 -28.86 26.62 -39.16
C PRO A 350 -27.30 26.73 -39.06
N THR A 351 -26.62 25.75 -39.67
CA THR A 351 -25.16 25.61 -39.94
C THR A 351 -24.87 25.83 -41.46
N PRO A 352 -23.67 25.58 -42.08
CA PRO A 352 -22.36 25.04 -41.61
C PRO A 352 -21.09 25.83 -42.07
N GLY A 353 -19.90 25.31 -41.77
CA GLY A 353 -18.61 25.65 -42.41
C GLY A 353 -17.58 24.52 -42.26
N THR A 354 -16.67 24.33 -43.23
CA THR A 354 -15.78 23.13 -43.37
C THR A 354 -14.30 23.48 -43.58
N GLY A 355 -13.36 22.59 -43.22
CA GLY A 355 -11.94 22.73 -43.57
C GLY A 355 -10.96 21.70 -42.95
N VAL A 356 -10.42 20.79 -43.78
CA VAL A 356 -9.36 19.76 -43.54
C VAL A 356 -8.76 19.48 -44.94
N PRO A 357 -7.43 19.40 -45.24
CA PRO A 357 -6.61 18.22 -44.85
C PRO A 357 -5.03 18.27 -44.87
N VAL A 358 -4.44 17.18 -44.34
CA VAL A 358 -3.20 16.45 -44.81
C VAL A 358 -1.78 17.00 -44.52
N ALA A 359 -0.82 16.07 -44.41
CA ALA A 359 0.62 16.22 -44.14
C ALA A 359 1.48 15.29 -45.05
N PRO A 360 2.82 15.42 -45.06
CA PRO A 360 3.70 14.30 -45.48
C PRO A 360 5.03 14.11 -44.70
N THR A 361 5.67 12.95 -44.92
CA THR A 361 7.02 12.49 -44.48
C THR A 361 7.53 11.43 -45.49
N PRO A 362 8.77 10.89 -45.44
CA PRO A 362 10.04 11.32 -44.79
C PRO A 362 11.22 11.41 -45.83
N GLY A 363 12.48 11.36 -45.38
CA GLY A 363 13.67 11.28 -46.26
C GLY A 363 14.85 10.49 -45.64
N THR A 364 15.79 9.99 -46.46
CA THR A 364 16.84 9.01 -46.09
C THR A 364 18.27 9.41 -46.53
N GLY A 365 19.32 8.81 -45.91
CA GLY A 365 20.72 8.96 -46.32
C GLY A 365 21.71 8.08 -45.53
N VAL A 366 22.79 7.61 -46.18
CA VAL A 366 23.81 6.67 -45.64
C VAL A 366 25.19 6.91 -46.28
N PRO A 367 26.29 6.95 -45.49
CA PRO A 367 27.54 6.22 -45.86
C PRO A 367 28.26 5.56 -44.66
N VAL A 368 28.63 4.27 -44.69
CA VAL A 368 29.94 3.68 -45.10
C VAL A 368 31.11 3.87 -44.08
N ALA A 369 31.91 2.82 -43.84
CA ALA A 369 32.91 2.71 -42.76
C ALA A 369 34.25 2.08 -43.20
N PRO A 370 35.34 2.21 -42.38
CA PRO A 370 36.59 1.44 -42.52
C PRO A 370 36.76 0.30 -41.48
N THR A 371 37.82 -0.51 -41.65
CA THR A 371 37.99 -1.89 -41.13
C THR A 371 38.85 -1.96 -39.83
N PRO A 372 38.70 -2.97 -38.93
CA PRO A 372 39.14 -2.85 -37.53
C PRO A 372 40.48 -3.51 -37.17
N GLY A 373 41.03 -3.12 -36.00
CA GLY A 373 42.08 -3.85 -35.27
C GLY A 373 41.51 -4.80 -34.22
N THR A 374 42.18 -5.92 -33.97
CA THR A 374 41.60 -7.08 -33.24
C THR A 374 41.67 -7.00 -31.71
N GLY A 375 40.53 -7.21 -31.06
CA GLY A 375 40.45 -7.62 -29.65
C GLY A 375 39.03 -8.12 -29.32
N HIS A 376 38.88 -9.36 -28.88
CA HIS A 376 37.55 -9.94 -28.63
C HIS A 376 36.86 -9.27 -27.43
N ARG A 377 35.86 -8.43 -27.70
CA ARG A 377 34.93 -7.83 -26.73
C ARG A 377 33.48 -8.14 -27.12
N VAL A 378 32.52 -7.57 -26.39
CA VAL A 378 31.09 -7.90 -26.43
C VAL A 378 30.50 -7.64 -27.81
N ARG A 379 29.93 -8.68 -28.45
CA ARG A 379 29.40 -8.60 -29.82
C ARG A 379 28.03 -7.92 -29.90
N HIS A 380 28.03 -6.59 -29.88
CA HIS A 380 26.91 -5.79 -30.37
C HIS A 380 27.29 -5.11 -31.69
N THR A 381 27.29 -5.89 -32.77
CA THR A 381 27.82 -5.56 -34.13
C THR A 381 27.17 -4.35 -34.83
N GLU A 382 26.15 -3.75 -34.23
CA GLU A 382 25.48 -2.51 -34.65
C GLU A 382 25.97 -1.33 -33.79
N LEU A 383 25.99 -1.51 -32.47
CA LEU A 383 26.44 -0.53 -31.49
C LEU A 383 27.95 -0.22 -31.62
N GLU A 384 28.78 -1.24 -31.83
CA GLU A 384 30.22 -1.09 -32.10
C GLU A 384 30.50 -0.34 -33.41
N ARG A 385 29.55 -0.32 -34.34
CA ARG A 385 29.63 0.41 -35.62
C ARG A 385 29.30 1.91 -35.48
N LEU A 386 28.72 2.30 -34.33
CA LEU A 386 28.33 3.67 -34.00
C LEU A 386 29.22 4.31 -32.90
N LEU A 387 29.68 3.52 -31.93
CA LEU A 387 30.25 4.04 -30.67
C LEU A 387 31.78 3.93 -30.56
N GLY A 388 32.46 4.22 -31.66
CA GLY A 388 33.90 4.49 -31.64
C GLY A 388 34.21 5.82 -30.94
N ALA A 389 34.76 5.74 -29.71
CA ALA A 389 35.21 6.87 -28.87
C ALA A 389 34.12 7.71 -28.18
N ARG A 390 34.57 8.63 -27.31
CA ARG A 390 33.77 9.34 -26.28
C ARG A 390 32.63 10.19 -26.87
N ALA A 391 31.44 9.63 -26.93
CA ALA A 391 30.20 10.37 -27.16
C ALA A 391 29.96 11.45 -26.07
N SER A 392 29.31 12.54 -26.46
CA SER A 392 28.98 13.68 -25.58
C SER A 392 27.96 13.31 -24.50
N ALA A 393 27.81 14.17 -23.48
CA ALA A 393 26.79 13.96 -22.45
C ALA A 393 25.36 13.91 -23.05
N ASP A 394 25.05 14.75 -24.04
CA ASP A 394 23.76 14.73 -24.74
C ASP A 394 23.48 13.39 -25.42
N GLU A 395 24.47 12.84 -26.12
CA GLU A 395 24.33 11.53 -26.77
C GLU A 395 24.21 10.38 -25.76
N LEU A 396 24.84 10.48 -24.58
CA LEU A 396 24.59 9.51 -23.50
C LEU A 396 23.14 9.59 -22.99
N LEU A 397 22.56 10.80 -22.83
CA LEU A 397 21.16 10.95 -22.43
C LEU A 397 20.22 10.27 -23.44
N ARG A 398 20.47 10.45 -24.74
CA ARG A 398 19.69 9.81 -25.83
C ARG A 398 19.84 8.28 -25.87
N GLN A 399 20.97 7.74 -25.46
CA GLN A 399 21.21 6.29 -25.37
C GLN A 399 20.54 5.67 -24.13
N LEU A 400 20.55 6.37 -23.01
CA LEU A 400 19.85 5.93 -21.79
C LEU A 400 18.34 5.80 -22.04
N ASP A 401 17.74 6.77 -22.75
CA ASP A 401 16.34 6.75 -23.17
C ASP A 401 16.03 5.55 -24.10
N ARG A 402 16.70 5.47 -25.26
CA ARG A 402 16.43 4.44 -26.28
C ARG A 402 16.74 3.01 -25.83
N GLU A 403 17.94 2.79 -25.29
CA GLU A 403 18.46 1.44 -25.05
C GLU A 403 18.12 0.92 -23.64
N PHE A 404 18.03 1.81 -22.65
CA PHE A 404 17.85 1.44 -21.25
C PHE A 404 16.49 1.85 -20.66
N GLY A 405 15.68 2.63 -21.39
CA GLY A 405 14.31 3.03 -21.00
C GLY A 405 14.24 4.25 -20.08
N TRP A 406 15.31 5.05 -20.00
CA TRP A 406 15.39 6.23 -19.14
C TRP A 406 14.72 7.44 -19.78
N ARG A 407 13.42 7.62 -19.50
CA ARG A 407 12.62 8.68 -20.10
C ARG A 407 13.29 10.05 -19.96
N LEU A 408 13.61 10.68 -21.10
CA LEU A 408 14.13 12.05 -21.16
C LEU A 408 13.01 13.02 -21.56
N GLU A 409 12.79 14.05 -20.76
CA GLU A 409 11.75 15.07 -20.94
C GLU A 409 12.37 16.48 -21.05
N GLY A 410 11.68 17.42 -21.69
CA GLY A 410 12.17 18.80 -21.90
C GLY A 410 12.73 19.12 -23.30
N GLY A 411 12.46 18.29 -24.32
CA GLY A 411 12.69 18.64 -25.73
C GLY A 411 14.14 18.65 -26.22
N LEU A 412 14.37 19.26 -27.39
CA LEU A 412 15.69 19.48 -27.98
C LEU A 412 16.27 20.79 -27.41
N ALA A 413 17.35 20.70 -26.64
CA ALA A 413 18.03 21.88 -26.11
C ALA A 413 18.97 22.52 -27.14
N GLU A 414 18.96 23.86 -27.20
CA GLU A 414 19.89 24.64 -28.03
C GLU A 414 21.32 24.70 -27.43
N ALA A 415 21.47 24.39 -26.14
CA ALA A 415 22.76 24.32 -25.45
C ALA A 415 23.13 22.88 -25.05
N PRO A 416 24.42 22.52 -25.04
CA PRO A 416 24.87 21.23 -24.55
C PRO A 416 24.61 21.10 -23.03
N PRO A 417 24.22 19.90 -22.54
CA PRO A 417 24.00 19.67 -21.12
C PRO A 417 25.33 19.82 -20.35
N SER A 418 25.28 20.58 -19.25
CA SER A 418 26.44 21.06 -18.49
C SER A 418 26.29 20.89 -16.98
N VAL A 419 25.08 20.88 -16.44
CA VAL A 419 24.80 20.65 -15.02
C VAL A 419 23.76 19.54 -14.86
N LEU A 420 24.04 18.58 -13.98
CA LEU A 420 23.12 17.53 -13.56
C LEU A 420 22.69 17.80 -12.12
N TYR A 421 21.44 18.23 -11.93
CA TYR A 421 20.85 18.44 -10.61
C TYR A 421 20.15 17.15 -10.14
N TRP A 422 20.64 16.54 -9.07
CA TRP A 422 20.16 15.27 -8.57
C TRP A 422 19.65 15.43 -7.13
N PRO A 423 18.40 15.89 -6.93
CA PRO A 423 17.77 15.83 -5.62
C PRO A 423 17.53 14.37 -5.22
N VAL A 424 17.87 14.03 -3.98
CA VAL A 424 17.68 12.68 -3.43
C VAL A 424 17.18 12.79 -2.00
N GLN A 425 16.01 12.22 -1.72
CA GLN A 425 15.52 12.08 -0.36
C GLN A 425 16.50 11.30 0.52
N LEU A 426 16.84 11.88 1.67
CA LEU A 426 17.74 11.27 2.64
C LEU A 426 17.10 10.02 3.25
N ARG A 427 17.67 8.86 2.92
CA ARG A 427 17.21 7.53 3.36
C ARG A 427 18.35 6.52 3.20
N GLN A 428 18.13 5.29 3.65
CA GLN A 428 19.06 4.19 3.41
C GLN A 428 19.31 4.00 1.90
N PRO A 429 20.57 3.82 1.45
CA PRO A 429 20.90 3.59 0.04
C PRO A 429 20.22 2.34 -0.53
N THR A 430 20.08 2.29 -1.86
CA THR A 430 19.43 1.17 -2.58
C THR A 430 20.07 0.99 -3.95
N LEU A 431 19.76 -0.13 -4.62
CA LEU A 431 20.22 -0.37 -6.00
C LEU A 431 19.77 0.73 -6.99
N ILE A 432 18.62 1.39 -6.78
CA ILE A 432 18.20 2.54 -7.61
C ILE A 432 19.19 3.70 -7.48
N HIS A 433 19.57 4.07 -6.26
CA HIS A 433 20.56 5.12 -6.03
C HIS A 433 21.94 4.74 -6.60
N ALA A 434 22.29 3.44 -6.58
CA ALA A 434 23.53 2.94 -7.18
C ALA A 434 23.55 3.10 -8.71
N VAL A 435 22.46 2.75 -9.41
CA VAL A 435 22.37 2.94 -10.86
C VAL A 435 22.32 4.43 -11.23
N GLN A 436 21.53 5.24 -10.51
CA GLN A 436 21.52 6.70 -10.67
C GLN A 436 22.93 7.31 -10.48
N ALA A 437 23.71 6.83 -9.50
CA ALA A 437 25.09 7.26 -9.28
C ALA A 437 26.01 6.91 -10.47
N LEU A 438 25.87 5.71 -11.07
CA LEU A 438 26.65 5.35 -12.27
C LEU A 438 26.29 6.24 -13.47
N VAL A 439 25.00 6.53 -13.68
CA VAL A 439 24.53 7.44 -14.74
C VAL A 439 25.10 8.84 -14.52
N ALA A 440 25.00 9.39 -13.31
CA ALA A 440 25.56 10.68 -12.97
C ALA A 440 27.09 10.73 -13.12
N ALA A 441 27.80 9.67 -12.71
CA ALA A 441 29.24 9.54 -12.89
C ALA A 441 29.64 9.51 -14.38
N ALA A 442 28.90 8.78 -15.21
CA ALA A 442 29.14 8.67 -16.65
C ALA A 442 28.83 9.97 -17.42
N LEU A 443 27.87 10.77 -16.94
CA LEU A 443 27.60 12.12 -17.43
C LEU A 443 28.71 13.11 -16.98
N SER A 444 29.21 12.97 -15.75
CA SER A 444 30.32 13.80 -15.24
C SER A 444 31.63 13.54 -16.00
N ALA A 445 31.90 12.28 -16.35
CA ALA A 445 33.02 11.85 -17.20
C ALA A 445 32.93 12.44 -18.63
N ARG A 446 31.73 12.85 -19.06
CA ARG A 446 31.43 13.50 -20.35
C ARG A 446 31.32 15.02 -20.27
N GLY A 447 31.67 15.61 -19.13
CA GLY A 447 31.88 17.05 -18.97
C GLY A 447 30.89 17.77 -18.06
N MET A 448 29.80 17.12 -17.64
CA MET A 448 28.81 17.75 -16.75
C MET A 448 29.34 17.93 -15.31
N THR A 449 28.87 18.97 -14.63
CA THR A 449 28.98 19.12 -13.18
C THR A 449 27.79 18.45 -12.53
N VAL A 450 28.00 17.56 -11.55
CA VAL A 450 26.90 16.91 -10.82
C VAL A 450 26.73 17.56 -9.45
N VAL A 451 25.51 17.98 -9.15
CA VAL A 451 25.10 18.47 -7.84
C VAL A 451 24.06 17.51 -7.27
N LEU A 452 24.52 16.61 -6.39
CA LEU A 452 23.66 15.77 -5.56
C LEU A 452 23.17 16.62 -4.38
N CYS A 453 21.85 16.75 -4.21
CA CYS A 453 21.28 17.54 -3.13
C CYS A 453 20.40 16.66 -2.25
N PHE A 454 20.74 16.54 -0.97
CA PHE A 454 19.93 15.73 -0.06
C PHE A 454 18.67 16.49 0.35
N ASP A 455 17.50 15.90 0.09
CA ASP A 455 16.24 16.25 0.75
C ASP A 455 16.26 15.62 2.16
N ASP A 456 16.84 16.35 3.10
CA ASP A 456 17.02 16.01 4.51
C ASP A 456 16.10 16.80 5.45
N LEU A 457 15.19 17.61 4.90
CA LEU A 457 14.20 18.44 5.59
C LEU A 457 13.20 17.65 6.45
N ALA A 458 12.98 16.38 6.10
CA ALA A 458 12.05 15.45 6.73
C ALA A 458 12.73 14.11 7.06
N ALA A 459 14.00 14.18 7.48
CA ALA A 459 14.82 13.00 7.74
C ALA A 459 14.39 12.22 9.00
N ASP A 460 14.41 10.89 8.89
CA ASP A 460 14.27 9.98 10.03
C ASP A 460 15.46 10.11 11.03
N THR A 461 15.33 9.46 12.18
CA THR A 461 16.35 9.43 13.25
C THR A 461 17.80 9.23 12.74
N HIS A 462 18.72 10.07 13.22
CA HIS A 462 20.16 10.11 12.85
C HIS A 462 20.47 10.61 11.41
N PRO A 463 20.01 11.81 11.01
CA PRO A 463 20.29 12.38 9.68
C PRO A 463 21.78 12.51 9.37
N ASP A 464 22.62 12.88 10.34
CA ASP A 464 24.07 13.01 10.14
C ASP A 464 24.76 11.71 9.71
N GLU A 465 24.25 10.56 10.18
CA GLU A 465 24.77 9.25 9.81
C GLU A 465 24.28 8.84 8.42
N LEU A 466 23.00 9.04 8.12
CA LEU A 466 22.46 8.82 6.77
C LEU A 466 23.17 9.70 5.73
N ARG A 467 23.40 10.99 6.02
CA ARG A 467 24.15 11.91 5.12
C ARG A 467 25.59 11.43 4.89
N ARG A 468 26.21 10.82 5.90
CA ARG A 468 27.58 10.27 5.83
C ARG A 468 27.62 8.99 4.98
N VAL A 469 26.71 8.04 5.24
CA VAL A 469 26.64 6.75 4.54
C VAL A 469 26.29 6.95 3.06
N LEU A 470 25.21 7.68 2.75
CA LEU A 470 24.78 7.91 1.37
C LEU A 470 25.83 8.70 0.56
N ARG A 471 26.51 9.67 1.17
CA ARG A 471 27.65 10.38 0.55
C ARG A 471 28.82 9.45 0.25
N ALA A 472 29.19 8.57 1.18
CA ALA A 472 30.28 7.62 1.00
C ALA A 472 29.98 6.58 -0.11
N ASP A 473 28.75 6.08 -0.16
CA ASP A 473 28.29 5.12 -1.19
C ASP A 473 28.23 5.75 -2.58
N VAL A 474 27.67 6.96 -2.72
CA VAL A 474 27.69 7.66 -4.02
C VAL A 474 29.13 7.94 -4.47
N GLN A 475 30.02 8.37 -3.56
CA GLN A 475 31.44 8.52 -3.89
C GLN A 475 32.12 7.19 -4.26
N ARG A 476 31.70 6.06 -3.68
CA ARG A 476 32.16 4.71 -4.06
C ARG A 476 31.70 4.36 -5.47
N TRP A 477 30.43 4.58 -5.81
CA TRP A 477 29.89 4.28 -7.14
C TRP A 477 30.46 5.18 -8.23
N PHE A 478 30.72 6.46 -7.94
CA PHE A 478 31.42 7.36 -8.86
C PHE A 478 32.82 6.86 -9.22
N ARG A 479 33.56 6.27 -8.27
CA ARG A 479 34.87 5.65 -8.53
C ARG A 479 34.84 4.39 -9.40
N LEU A 480 33.66 3.86 -9.74
CA LEU A 480 33.52 2.70 -10.64
C LEU A 480 33.51 3.08 -12.13
N VAL A 481 33.43 4.38 -12.47
CA VAL A 481 33.31 4.87 -13.86
C VAL A 481 34.56 5.67 -14.25
N ASP A 482 35.26 5.19 -15.28
CA ASP A 482 36.52 5.79 -15.73
C ASP A 482 36.36 7.26 -16.16
N GLY A 483 37.14 8.14 -15.52
CA GLY A 483 37.15 9.57 -15.81
C GLY A 483 36.00 10.36 -15.17
N ALA A 484 35.17 9.75 -14.33
CA ALA A 484 34.14 10.47 -13.57
C ALA A 484 34.75 11.58 -12.69
N ARG A 485 34.09 12.73 -12.66
CA ARG A 485 34.47 13.88 -11.82
C ARG A 485 33.82 13.74 -10.44
N PRO A 486 34.43 14.28 -9.36
CA PRO A 486 33.79 14.32 -8.05
C PRO A 486 32.41 14.98 -8.11
N VAL A 487 31.46 14.43 -7.35
CA VAL A 487 30.12 15.00 -7.18
C VAL A 487 30.12 16.07 -6.09
N THR A 488 29.50 17.21 -6.35
CA THR A 488 29.17 18.22 -5.34
C THR A 488 27.97 17.71 -4.54
N VAL A 489 28.03 17.72 -3.20
CA VAL A 489 27.01 17.09 -2.35
C VAL A 489 26.51 18.06 -1.28
N GLU A 490 25.27 18.49 -1.45
CA GLU A 490 24.58 19.55 -0.70
C GLU A 490 23.46 19.01 0.20
N SER A 491 22.89 19.89 1.03
CA SER A 491 21.82 19.60 2.00
C SER A 491 20.73 20.67 1.88
N LEU A 492 19.47 20.27 1.72
CA LEU A 492 18.34 21.21 1.66
C LEU A 492 18.04 21.82 3.03
N GLU A 493 18.23 21.09 4.12
CA GLU A 493 18.20 21.61 5.49
C GLU A 493 19.20 22.77 5.65
N SER A 494 20.47 22.56 5.29
CA SER A 494 21.50 23.60 5.38
C SER A 494 21.30 24.72 4.36
N PHE A 495 20.75 24.44 3.18
CA PHE A 495 20.37 25.47 2.20
C PHE A 495 19.14 26.29 2.66
N CYS A 496 18.23 25.73 3.47
CA CYS A 496 17.08 26.44 4.01
C CYS A 496 17.35 27.08 5.38
N GLU A 497 18.56 26.94 5.92
CA GLU A 497 19.01 27.52 7.19
C GLU A 497 18.70 29.03 7.24
N PRO A 498 17.96 29.55 8.26
CA PRO A 498 17.48 30.93 8.28
C PRO A 498 18.58 31.99 8.14
N GLY A 499 19.79 31.74 8.67
CA GLY A 499 20.95 32.60 8.48
C GLY A 499 21.33 32.73 6.99
N ARG A 500 21.49 31.61 6.29
CA ARG A 500 21.82 31.59 4.85
C ARG A 500 20.70 32.11 3.98
N VAL A 501 19.43 31.93 4.38
CA VAL A 501 18.29 32.59 3.72
C VAL A 501 18.41 34.11 3.85
N ALA A 502 18.68 34.63 5.05
CA ALA A 502 18.87 36.06 5.28
C ALA A 502 20.08 36.63 4.52
N GLU A 503 21.22 35.94 4.51
CA GLU A 503 22.41 36.34 3.74
C GLU A 503 22.11 36.50 2.24
N ARG A 504 21.40 35.53 1.63
CA ARG A 504 21.05 35.60 0.21
C ARG A 504 19.98 36.65 -0.09
N LEU A 505 19.09 36.96 0.86
CA LEU A 505 18.13 38.06 0.75
C LEU A 505 18.80 39.45 0.79
N LEU A 506 20.07 39.54 1.17
CA LEU A 506 20.86 40.77 1.13
C LEU A 506 21.68 40.94 -0.16
N ASP A 507 21.75 39.93 -1.02
CA ASP A 507 22.43 40.00 -2.33
C ASP A 507 21.41 40.27 -3.45
N PRO A 508 21.42 41.47 -4.08
CA PRO A 508 20.48 41.81 -5.15
C PRO A 508 20.51 40.87 -6.36
N ALA A 509 21.66 40.23 -6.66
CA ALA A 509 21.77 39.32 -7.79
C ALA A 509 21.03 37.99 -7.53
N LEU A 510 20.84 37.61 -6.26
CA LEU A 510 20.11 36.40 -5.90
C LEU A 510 18.59 36.63 -5.84
N LEU A 511 18.14 37.89 -5.86
CA LEU A 511 16.72 38.28 -5.91
C LEU A 511 16.11 38.19 -7.32
N GLU A 512 16.91 37.94 -8.37
CA GLU A 512 16.42 37.76 -9.75
C GLU A 512 15.58 36.48 -9.94
N ARG A 513 15.71 35.51 -9.03
CA ARG A 513 14.96 34.23 -9.03
C ARG A 513 14.51 33.88 -7.61
N PRO A 514 13.45 33.07 -7.42
CA PRO A 514 13.00 32.68 -6.09
C PRO A 514 13.92 31.61 -5.46
N THR A 515 15.07 31.99 -4.93
CA THR A 515 16.08 31.06 -4.38
C THR A 515 15.84 30.62 -2.93
N HIS A 516 14.66 30.87 -2.36
CA HIS A 516 14.25 30.36 -1.06
C HIS A 516 12.79 29.89 -1.10
N PRO A 517 12.38 28.89 -0.28
CA PRO A 517 11.14 28.19 -0.55
C PRO A 517 9.90 29.09 -0.38
N TRP A 518 9.88 30.02 0.58
CA TRP A 518 8.78 31.00 0.73
C TRP A 518 8.55 31.90 -0.50
N ALA A 519 9.57 32.17 -1.32
CA ALA A 519 9.38 32.92 -2.57
C ALA A 519 8.82 32.03 -3.68
N VAL A 520 9.31 30.79 -3.78
CA VAL A 520 8.75 29.77 -4.67
C VAL A 520 7.28 29.53 -4.34
N GLU A 521 6.95 29.39 -3.06
CA GLU A 521 5.59 29.21 -2.54
C GLU A 521 4.65 30.37 -2.94
N ARG A 522 5.09 31.62 -2.72
CA ARG A 522 4.36 32.84 -3.10
C ARG A 522 4.03 32.89 -4.59
N ASP A 523 4.97 32.48 -5.43
CA ASP A 523 4.83 32.56 -6.88
C ASP A 523 4.07 31.33 -7.44
N TYR A 524 4.21 30.16 -6.81
CA TYR A 524 3.49 28.93 -7.11
C TYR A 524 2.01 28.99 -6.71
N TYR A 525 1.68 29.32 -5.46
CA TYR A 525 0.29 29.39 -4.97
C TYR A 525 -0.50 30.62 -5.48
N ARG A 526 0.12 31.46 -6.32
CA ARG A 526 -0.63 32.42 -7.15
C ARG A 526 -1.43 31.73 -8.27
N HIS A 527 -1.01 30.52 -8.67
CA HIS A 527 -1.44 29.86 -9.90
C HIS A 527 -1.86 28.39 -9.70
N CYS A 528 -1.17 27.65 -8.82
CA CYS A 528 -1.48 26.26 -8.46
C CYS A 528 -2.03 26.16 -7.02
N THR A 529 -2.51 24.97 -6.63
CA THR A 529 -3.09 24.74 -5.30
C THR A 529 -2.14 23.96 -4.37
N VAL A 530 -2.45 24.00 -3.06
CA VAL A 530 -1.83 23.10 -2.05
C VAL A 530 -2.15 21.63 -2.35
N TYR A 531 -3.31 21.35 -2.95
CA TYR A 531 -3.73 20.00 -3.33
C TYR A 531 -2.79 19.40 -4.38
N ASP A 532 -2.45 20.16 -5.43
CA ASP A 532 -1.50 19.74 -6.47
C ASP A 532 -0.14 19.36 -5.87
N LEU A 533 0.36 20.18 -4.94
CA LEU A 533 1.63 19.93 -4.25
C LEU A 533 1.56 18.68 -3.36
N ALA A 534 0.48 18.53 -2.59
CA ALA A 534 0.24 17.38 -1.71
C ALA A 534 0.18 16.05 -2.49
N ARG A 535 -0.37 16.07 -3.71
CA ARG A 535 -0.41 14.94 -4.63
C ARG A 535 0.99 14.53 -5.09
N THR A 536 1.89 15.48 -5.40
CA THR A 536 3.27 15.16 -5.81
C THR A 536 4.09 14.45 -4.73
N VAL A 537 3.96 14.89 -3.47
CA VAL A 537 4.66 14.28 -2.34
C VAL A 537 3.97 13.02 -1.83
N LYS A 538 2.82 12.67 -2.42
CA LYS A 538 1.97 11.51 -2.07
C LYS A 538 1.54 11.56 -0.61
N ALA A 539 1.19 12.77 -0.15
CA ALA A 539 0.50 12.99 1.12
C ALA A 539 -1.03 12.86 0.97
N ILE A 540 -1.53 12.94 -0.26
CA ILE A 540 -2.92 12.67 -0.66
C ILE A 540 -2.93 11.82 -1.95
N PRO A 541 -4.04 11.14 -2.27
CA PRO A 541 -4.14 10.28 -3.45
C PRO A 541 -4.04 11.03 -4.80
N ASP A 542 -3.70 10.28 -5.84
CA ASP A 542 -3.56 10.76 -7.23
C ASP A 542 -4.93 10.80 -7.94
N ALA A 543 -5.76 11.77 -7.56
CA ALA A 543 -7.05 12.10 -8.16
C ALA A 543 -7.15 13.62 -8.37
N ASP A 544 -8.04 14.08 -9.25
CA ASP A 544 -8.30 15.51 -9.45
C ASP A 544 -9.12 16.11 -8.29
N ALA A 545 -8.94 17.40 -8.03
CA ALA A 545 -9.44 18.04 -6.81
C ALA A 545 -10.98 18.04 -6.67
N ASP A 546 -11.71 18.08 -7.79
CA ASP A 546 -13.18 18.06 -7.81
C ASP A 546 -13.76 16.65 -7.57
N ASP A 547 -13.00 15.60 -7.87
CA ASP A 547 -13.36 14.18 -7.63
C ASP A 547 -12.80 13.63 -6.29
N ALA A 548 -12.11 14.48 -5.52
CA ALA A 548 -11.39 14.08 -4.32
C ALA A 548 -12.31 13.87 -3.11
N ASP A 549 -12.26 12.69 -2.49
CA ASP A 549 -12.89 12.48 -1.17
C ASP A 549 -12.16 13.31 -0.11
N ALA A 550 -12.85 14.33 0.41
CA ALA A 550 -12.36 15.19 1.48
C ALA A 550 -11.95 14.43 2.75
N VAL A 551 -12.53 13.25 3.03
CA VAL A 551 -12.12 12.40 4.15
C VAL A 551 -10.78 11.73 3.86
N ALA A 552 -10.59 11.13 2.67
CA ALA A 552 -9.30 10.61 2.22
C ALA A 552 -8.21 11.69 2.18
N VAL A 553 -8.51 12.90 1.68
CA VAL A 553 -7.59 14.06 1.67
C VAL A 553 -7.19 14.47 3.09
N THR A 554 -8.17 14.64 3.99
CA THR A 554 -7.91 15.04 5.40
C THR A 554 -7.12 13.97 6.14
N MET A 555 -7.46 12.69 5.95
CA MET A 555 -6.74 11.58 6.57
C MET A 555 -5.34 11.41 5.95
N GLY A 556 -5.19 11.68 4.65
CA GLY A 556 -3.91 11.77 3.96
C GLY A 556 -2.99 12.78 4.64
N LEU A 557 -3.41 14.05 4.73
CA LEU A 557 -2.66 15.14 5.34
C LEU A 557 -2.41 14.98 6.86
N THR A 558 -3.11 14.08 7.56
CA THR A 558 -2.95 13.85 9.01
C THR A 558 -2.32 12.51 9.39
N THR A 559 -2.20 11.56 8.45
CA THR A 559 -1.59 10.23 8.69
C THR A 559 -0.46 9.87 7.73
N THR A 560 -0.29 10.66 6.67
CA THR A 560 0.78 10.54 5.66
C THR A 560 1.74 11.72 5.81
N ARG A 561 2.73 11.78 4.91
CA ARG A 561 3.96 12.57 5.04
C ARG A 561 3.80 14.07 4.75
N ALA A 562 2.91 14.75 5.47
CA ALA A 562 2.63 16.17 5.28
C ALA A 562 3.85 17.06 5.58
N GLU A 563 4.81 16.61 6.38
CA GLU A 563 6.09 17.28 6.60
C GLU A 563 6.90 17.49 5.30
N ARG A 564 6.61 16.70 4.25
CA ARG A 564 7.29 16.76 2.95
C ARG A 564 6.69 17.75 1.98
N LEU A 565 5.58 18.41 2.31
CA LEU A 565 5.04 19.53 1.50
C LEU A 565 6.09 20.62 1.26
N TRP A 566 7.07 20.73 2.15
CA TRP A 566 8.20 21.65 2.04
C TRP A 566 9.28 21.20 1.03
N SER A 567 9.44 19.90 0.81
CA SER A 567 10.53 19.34 0.01
C SER A 567 10.52 19.81 -1.46
N PRO A 568 9.39 19.80 -2.21
CA PRO A 568 9.35 20.35 -3.57
C PRO A 568 9.74 21.82 -3.62
N LEU A 569 9.21 22.65 -2.71
CA LEU A 569 9.47 24.09 -2.68
C LEU A 569 10.96 24.39 -2.45
N ALA A 570 11.63 23.58 -1.63
CA ALA A 570 13.08 23.65 -1.42
C ALA A 570 13.89 23.09 -2.59
N VAL A 571 13.47 21.98 -3.20
CA VAL A 571 14.09 21.42 -4.42
C VAL A 571 14.04 22.42 -5.58
N TRP A 572 12.91 23.12 -5.76
CA TRP A 572 12.71 24.17 -6.76
C TRP A 572 13.51 25.43 -6.42
N ALA A 573 13.53 25.88 -5.16
CA ALA A 573 14.35 27.00 -4.71
C ALA A 573 15.85 26.77 -4.96
N TYR A 574 16.32 25.53 -4.76
CA TYR A 574 17.69 25.14 -5.08
C TYR A 574 17.95 25.09 -6.60
N LEU A 575 17.00 24.59 -7.40
CA LEU A 575 17.10 24.67 -8.87
C LEU A 575 17.19 26.12 -9.36
N HIS A 576 16.37 27.02 -8.83
CA HIS A 576 16.46 28.45 -9.14
C HIS A 576 17.79 29.08 -8.74
N HIS A 577 18.42 28.63 -7.65
CA HIS A 577 19.77 29.04 -7.29
C HIS A 577 20.83 28.55 -8.29
N LEU A 578 20.74 27.30 -8.77
CA LEU A 578 21.60 26.80 -9.85
C LEU A 578 21.41 27.59 -11.16
N LEU A 579 20.18 28.00 -11.47
CA LEU A 579 19.80 28.77 -12.67
C LEU A 579 20.23 30.25 -12.65
N LEU A 580 20.88 30.73 -11.57
CA LEU A 580 21.61 32.00 -11.58
C LEU A 580 23.04 31.83 -12.12
N GLY A 581 23.66 30.66 -11.90
CA GLY A 581 25.00 30.33 -12.39
C GLY A 581 25.01 29.50 -13.69
N SER A 582 23.84 29.08 -14.18
CA SER A 582 23.71 28.07 -15.25
C SER A 582 22.69 28.49 -16.31
N ARG A 583 22.99 28.18 -17.57
CA ARG A 583 22.02 28.26 -18.67
C ARG A 583 20.98 27.16 -18.56
N ALA A 584 19.69 27.51 -18.57
CA ALA A 584 18.59 26.59 -18.29
C ALA A 584 18.54 25.36 -19.23
N GLU A 585 18.79 25.57 -20.52
CA GLU A 585 18.84 24.53 -21.57
C GLU A 585 19.98 23.51 -21.32
N GLY A 586 21.00 23.95 -20.58
CA GLY A 586 22.15 23.17 -20.13
C GLY A 586 21.98 22.48 -18.77
N VAL A 587 20.86 22.68 -18.08
CA VAL A 587 20.53 21.97 -16.83
C VAL A 587 19.66 20.75 -17.14
N VAL A 588 20.01 19.62 -16.53
CA VAL A 588 19.22 18.39 -16.55
C VAL A 588 18.98 17.94 -15.11
N THR A 589 17.75 17.59 -14.73
CA THR A 589 17.49 16.94 -13.44
C THR A 589 17.60 15.42 -13.55
N LEU A 590 17.96 14.74 -12.46
CA LEU A 590 18.00 13.29 -12.34
C LEU A 590 17.04 12.86 -11.23
N GLY A 591 16.09 11.97 -11.55
CA GLY A 591 15.02 11.59 -10.61
C GLY A 591 14.42 10.21 -10.84
N GLY A 592 13.31 9.95 -10.13
CA GLY A 592 12.41 8.82 -10.37
C GLY A 592 11.23 9.21 -11.27
N ASP A 593 10.71 8.29 -12.09
CA ASP A 593 9.53 8.55 -12.95
C ASP A 593 8.31 9.05 -12.17
N ASP A 594 8.22 8.69 -10.88
CA ASP A 594 7.21 9.12 -9.93
C ASP A 594 7.37 10.55 -9.39
N GLU A 595 8.48 11.24 -9.71
CA GLU A 595 8.70 12.66 -9.44
C GLU A 595 8.25 13.57 -10.61
N ALA A 596 7.88 12.99 -11.76
CA ALA A 596 7.58 13.75 -12.98
C ALA A 596 6.40 14.73 -12.85
N THR A 597 5.42 14.44 -11.99
CA THR A 597 4.32 15.39 -11.70
C THR A 597 4.81 16.62 -10.93
N MET A 598 5.82 16.48 -10.05
CA MET A 598 6.46 17.63 -9.40
C MET A 598 7.17 18.52 -10.42
N TRP A 599 7.89 17.91 -11.36
CA TRP A 599 8.62 18.64 -12.39
C TRP A 599 7.72 19.31 -13.44
N ARG A 600 6.56 18.72 -13.73
CA ARG A 600 5.53 19.33 -14.59
C ARG A 600 4.93 20.59 -13.97
N LEU A 601 4.53 20.54 -12.70
CA LEU A 601 3.98 21.70 -11.97
C LEU A 601 5.00 22.84 -11.84
N TRP A 602 6.30 22.53 -11.75
CA TRP A 602 7.35 23.54 -11.81
C TRP A 602 7.44 24.19 -13.21
N HIS A 603 7.39 23.39 -14.28
CA HIS A 603 7.37 23.89 -15.66
C HIS A 603 6.16 24.78 -15.97
N GLU A 604 4.98 24.42 -15.46
CA GLU A 604 3.73 25.17 -15.63
C GLU A 604 3.80 26.60 -15.03
N ILE A 605 4.65 26.82 -14.01
CA ILE A 605 4.80 28.12 -13.34
C ILE A 605 6.03 28.90 -13.78
N PHE A 606 7.18 28.24 -13.94
CA PHE A 606 8.47 28.93 -14.11
C PHE A 606 9.02 28.92 -15.55
N ALA A 607 8.52 28.03 -16.42
CA ALA A 607 8.78 27.98 -17.87
C ALA A 607 10.25 27.99 -18.36
N ASP A 608 11.24 27.89 -17.48
CA ASP A 608 12.65 27.69 -17.81
C ASP A 608 12.86 26.33 -18.54
N PRO A 609 13.60 26.27 -19.66
CA PRO A 609 13.76 25.06 -20.49
C PRO A 609 14.72 24.01 -19.90
N VAL A 610 14.48 23.58 -18.66
CA VAL A 610 15.26 22.54 -17.97
C VAL A 610 14.82 21.15 -18.42
N ARG A 611 15.77 20.24 -18.66
CA ARG A 611 15.44 18.85 -19.02
C ARG A 611 15.33 17.96 -17.79
N HIS A 612 14.61 16.85 -17.89
CA HIS A 612 14.44 15.88 -16.81
C HIS A 612 14.75 14.47 -17.29
N LEU A 613 15.60 13.76 -16.55
CA LEU A 613 15.99 12.37 -16.82
C LEU A 613 15.48 11.45 -15.69
N TYR A 614 14.59 10.53 -16.05
CA TYR A 614 13.95 9.64 -15.08
C TYR A 614 14.48 8.21 -15.17
N ASN A 615 14.73 7.60 -14.01
CA ASN A 615 14.99 6.17 -13.88
C ASN A 615 13.78 5.35 -14.40
N PRO A 616 14.00 4.31 -15.24
CA PRO A 616 12.95 3.43 -15.74
C PRO A 616 12.01 2.91 -14.64
N ARG A 617 10.70 3.05 -14.86
CA ARG A 617 9.65 2.62 -13.94
C ARG A 617 9.64 1.09 -13.78
N ILE A 618 9.63 0.64 -12.53
CA ILE A 618 9.44 -0.78 -12.18
C ILE A 618 7.94 -1.01 -11.92
N VAL A 619 7.31 -1.87 -12.70
CA VAL A 619 5.84 -2.06 -12.73
C VAL A 619 5.32 -2.68 -11.43
N ASN A 620 5.97 -3.76 -10.96
CA ASN A 620 5.56 -4.52 -9.76
C ASN A 620 6.07 -3.91 -8.44
N LEU A 621 6.72 -2.74 -8.45
CA LEU A 621 7.53 -2.28 -7.31
C LEU A 621 6.79 -2.18 -5.97
N ARG A 622 5.50 -1.82 -5.98
CA ARG A 622 4.67 -1.74 -4.76
C ARG A 622 4.44 -3.10 -4.10
N GLN A 623 4.47 -4.20 -4.85
CA GLN A 623 4.28 -5.56 -4.31
C GLN A 623 5.56 -6.09 -3.63
N ASP A 624 6.70 -5.46 -3.89
CA ASP A 624 7.98 -6.15 -3.90
C ASP A 624 9.13 -5.32 -3.27
N ALA A 625 8.84 -4.07 -2.87
CA ALA A 625 9.79 -3.00 -2.49
C ALA A 625 10.86 -3.35 -1.42
N GLY A 626 10.66 -4.42 -0.63
CA GLY A 626 11.70 -4.94 0.27
C GLY A 626 12.99 -5.33 -0.46
N MET A 627 12.88 -5.79 -1.70
CA MET A 627 13.99 -6.13 -2.60
C MET A 627 15.04 -5.01 -2.78
N LEU A 628 14.61 -3.75 -2.76
CA LEU A 628 15.49 -2.60 -2.95
C LEU A 628 16.40 -2.37 -1.74
N ARG A 629 16.08 -3.02 -0.62
CA ARG A 629 16.77 -2.93 0.67
C ARG A 629 17.49 -4.23 1.03
N CYS A 630 17.69 -5.15 0.10
CA CYS A 630 18.53 -6.34 0.33
C CYS A 630 19.89 -5.91 0.88
N THR A 631 20.29 -6.46 2.02
CA THR A 631 21.53 -6.16 2.74
C THR A 631 22.65 -7.15 2.41
N SER A 632 22.32 -8.27 1.74
CA SER A 632 23.29 -9.31 1.39
C SER A 632 23.11 -9.88 -0.02
N PHE A 633 24.19 -10.46 -0.54
CA PHE A 633 24.18 -11.29 -1.75
C PHE A 633 23.14 -12.42 -1.68
N GLN A 634 22.97 -13.06 -0.50
CA GLN A 634 22.07 -14.20 -0.35
C GLN A 634 20.59 -13.78 -0.38
N GLU A 635 20.25 -12.63 0.20
CA GLU A 635 18.89 -12.07 0.08
C GLU A 635 18.56 -11.75 -1.38
N LEU A 636 19.47 -11.07 -2.10
CA LEU A 636 19.25 -10.78 -3.52
C LEU A 636 19.13 -12.07 -4.35
N LYS A 637 20.03 -13.05 -4.13
CA LYS A 637 19.98 -14.35 -4.83
C LYS A 637 18.65 -15.06 -4.61
N THR A 638 18.22 -15.22 -3.36
CA THR A 638 16.95 -15.87 -3.02
C THR A 638 15.74 -15.07 -3.51
N HIS A 639 15.83 -13.74 -3.57
CA HIS A 639 14.79 -12.95 -4.22
C HIS A 639 14.72 -13.25 -5.72
N LEU A 640 15.84 -13.18 -6.46
CA LEU A 640 15.87 -13.44 -7.91
C LEU A 640 15.43 -14.87 -8.27
N GLU A 641 15.69 -15.85 -7.39
CA GLU A 641 15.19 -17.22 -7.52
C GLU A 641 13.65 -17.25 -7.48
N ARG A 642 13.02 -16.60 -6.49
CA ARG A 642 11.56 -16.43 -6.43
C ARG A 642 11.01 -15.61 -7.59
N SER A 643 11.71 -14.55 -8.02
CA SER A 643 11.30 -13.76 -9.18
C SER A 643 11.15 -14.63 -10.43
N CYS A 644 11.99 -15.66 -10.61
CA CYS A 644 11.94 -16.61 -11.72
C CYS A 644 10.89 -17.73 -11.60
N GLU A 645 10.22 -17.85 -10.46
CA GLU A 645 9.12 -18.80 -10.23
C GLU A 645 7.77 -18.19 -10.65
N LEU A 646 7.63 -16.86 -10.57
CA LEU A 646 6.44 -16.12 -11.00
C LEU A 646 6.21 -16.23 -12.53
N PRO A 647 4.97 -16.48 -13.02
CA PRO A 647 4.68 -16.55 -14.45
C PRO A 647 5.08 -15.29 -15.25
N THR A 648 5.11 -14.13 -14.61
CA THR A 648 5.45 -12.82 -15.18
C THR A 648 6.95 -12.50 -15.18
N TRP A 649 7.84 -13.44 -14.84
CA TRP A 649 9.28 -13.18 -14.74
C TRP A 649 9.95 -12.65 -16.02
N ARG A 650 9.36 -12.97 -17.18
CA ARG A 650 9.82 -12.53 -18.51
C ARG A 650 9.34 -11.13 -18.89
N THR A 651 8.38 -10.55 -18.17
CA THR A 651 7.71 -9.30 -18.55
C THR A 651 8.66 -8.10 -18.43
N GLU A 652 8.78 -7.31 -19.48
CA GLU A 652 9.58 -6.09 -19.43
C GLU A 652 8.98 -5.05 -18.47
N GLY A 653 9.85 -4.28 -17.80
CA GLY A 653 9.45 -3.36 -16.73
C GLY A 653 9.19 -4.04 -15.38
N HIS A 654 9.15 -5.37 -15.29
CA HIS A 654 9.16 -6.07 -14.00
C HIS A 654 10.58 -6.10 -13.40
N TYR A 655 10.68 -6.32 -12.09
CA TYR A 655 11.95 -6.18 -11.35
C TYR A 655 13.13 -6.98 -11.90
N LEU A 656 12.94 -8.24 -12.30
CA LEU A 656 14.03 -9.07 -12.84
C LEU A 656 14.59 -8.48 -14.15
N HIS A 657 13.71 -8.05 -15.06
CA HIS A 657 14.10 -7.31 -16.26
C HIS A 657 14.82 -6.00 -15.90
N TRP A 658 14.30 -5.24 -14.95
CA TRP A 658 14.92 -3.98 -14.53
C TRP A 658 16.32 -4.20 -13.93
N ILE A 659 16.51 -5.23 -13.10
CA ILE A 659 17.82 -5.60 -12.56
C ILE A 659 18.79 -5.99 -13.68
N VAL A 660 18.34 -6.78 -14.65
CA VAL A 660 19.21 -7.18 -15.76
C VAL A 660 19.54 -5.99 -16.65
N ARG A 661 18.56 -5.14 -17.01
CA ARG A 661 18.78 -3.98 -17.89
C ARG A 661 19.59 -2.87 -17.22
N ASN A 662 19.30 -2.54 -15.97
CA ASN A 662 19.88 -1.38 -15.26
C ASN A 662 20.97 -1.75 -14.24
N GLY A 663 20.79 -2.83 -13.47
CA GLY A 663 21.79 -3.30 -12.51
C GLY A 663 22.99 -4.01 -13.16
N LEU A 664 22.74 -4.84 -14.18
CA LEU A 664 23.78 -5.63 -14.86
C LEU A 664 24.27 -4.98 -16.16
N LEU A 665 23.41 -4.87 -17.19
CA LEU A 665 23.80 -4.47 -18.55
C LEU A 665 24.23 -2.99 -18.61
N LEU A 666 23.42 -2.08 -18.06
CA LEU A 666 23.79 -0.66 -17.99
C LEU A 666 25.05 -0.44 -17.14
N SER A 667 25.20 -1.15 -16.01
CA SER A 667 26.42 -0.99 -15.21
C SER A 667 27.66 -1.50 -15.94
N GLN A 668 27.58 -2.60 -16.68
CA GLN A 668 28.67 -3.07 -17.55
C GLN A 668 28.99 -2.05 -18.65
N TYR A 669 27.97 -1.48 -19.31
CA TYR A 669 28.12 -0.45 -20.34
C TYR A 669 28.82 0.82 -19.80
N LEU A 670 28.29 1.43 -18.74
CA LEU A 670 28.83 2.67 -18.17
C LEU A 670 30.23 2.49 -17.56
N ARG A 671 30.55 1.28 -17.06
CA ARG A 671 31.85 0.93 -16.47
C ARG A 671 32.82 0.29 -17.47
N ASN A 672 32.49 0.23 -18.77
CA ASN A 672 33.31 -0.35 -19.83
C ASN A 672 33.80 -1.79 -19.52
N ARG A 673 32.95 -2.60 -18.86
CA ARG A 673 33.24 -3.98 -18.46
C ARG A 673 32.81 -4.95 -19.57
N PRO A 674 33.48 -6.11 -19.74
CA PRO A 674 32.95 -7.17 -20.58
C PRO A 674 31.62 -7.68 -20.03
N ALA A 675 30.76 -8.19 -20.91
CA ALA A 675 29.52 -8.84 -20.53
C ALA A 675 29.79 -10.07 -19.67
N LEU A 676 28.97 -10.26 -18.63
CA LEU A 676 28.99 -11.46 -17.80
C LEU A 676 28.78 -12.70 -18.68
N SER A 677 29.52 -13.80 -18.43
CA SER A 677 29.32 -15.06 -19.14
C SER A 677 29.15 -16.23 -18.18
N VAL A 678 28.20 -17.11 -18.49
CA VAL A 678 27.89 -18.33 -17.75
C VAL A 678 27.85 -19.48 -18.75
N GLY A 679 28.58 -20.57 -18.48
CA GLY A 679 28.66 -21.73 -19.39
C GLY A 679 29.25 -21.42 -20.77
N GLY A 680 29.95 -20.29 -20.94
CA GLY A 680 30.46 -19.83 -22.24
C GLY A 680 29.42 -19.06 -23.07
N ARG A 681 28.18 -18.88 -22.59
CA ARG A 681 27.18 -17.98 -23.17
C ARG A 681 27.38 -16.57 -22.62
N PRO A 682 27.40 -15.50 -23.44
CA PRO A 682 27.36 -14.13 -22.93
C PRO A 682 25.95 -13.78 -22.46
N LEU A 683 25.86 -12.95 -21.43
CA LEU A 683 24.64 -12.37 -20.86
C LEU A 683 24.65 -10.87 -21.19
N ASP A 684 24.58 -10.56 -22.48
CA ASP A 684 24.81 -9.23 -23.08
C ASP A 684 23.51 -8.49 -23.49
N SER A 685 22.36 -9.10 -23.23
CA SER A 685 21.04 -8.62 -23.63
C SER A 685 19.94 -9.32 -22.83
N TRP A 686 18.75 -8.71 -22.71
CA TRP A 686 17.62 -9.34 -22.01
C TRP A 686 17.21 -10.69 -22.65
N PRO A 687 17.08 -10.82 -23.98
CA PRO A 687 16.82 -12.12 -24.62
C PRO A 687 17.89 -13.19 -24.34
N ALA A 688 19.18 -12.83 -24.29
CA ALA A 688 20.24 -13.78 -23.94
C ALA A 688 20.11 -14.28 -22.48
N VAL A 689 19.74 -13.39 -21.55
CA VAL A 689 19.48 -13.75 -20.15
C VAL A 689 18.22 -14.61 -20.02
N VAL A 690 17.12 -14.28 -20.71
CA VAL A 690 15.91 -15.13 -20.73
C VAL A 690 16.25 -16.54 -21.25
N ALA A 691 16.95 -16.65 -22.39
CA ALA A 691 17.34 -17.95 -22.95
C ALA A 691 18.23 -18.78 -22.00
N ALA A 692 19.13 -18.13 -21.25
CA ALA A 692 19.96 -18.80 -20.25
C ALA A 692 19.17 -19.21 -18.98
N LEU A 693 18.15 -18.44 -18.58
CA LEU A 693 17.25 -18.75 -17.47
C LEU A 693 16.20 -19.81 -17.82
N GLU A 694 15.86 -19.98 -19.10
CA GLU A 694 14.94 -21.03 -19.54
C GLU A 694 15.55 -22.43 -19.45
N VAL A 695 16.87 -22.59 -19.55
CA VAL A 695 17.56 -23.88 -19.35
C VAL A 695 17.61 -24.22 -17.85
N PRO A 696 16.86 -25.23 -17.36
CA PRO A 696 16.69 -25.43 -15.91
C PRO A 696 17.99 -25.81 -15.18
N ALA A 697 18.91 -26.49 -15.86
CA ALA A 697 20.22 -26.86 -15.33
C ALA A 697 21.22 -25.68 -15.25
N GLU A 698 20.95 -24.58 -15.95
CA GLU A 698 21.79 -23.37 -15.93
C GLU A 698 21.18 -22.26 -15.06
N ARG A 699 19.85 -22.17 -14.97
CA ARG A 699 19.13 -21.13 -14.19
C ARG A 699 19.75 -20.82 -12.82
N PRO A 700 20.05 -21.78 -11.92
CA PRO A 700 20.63 -21.45 -10.61
C PRO A 700 22.02 -20.80 -10.70
N ARG A 701 22.83 -21.18 -11.70
CA ARG A 701 24.16 -20.61 -11.95
C ARG A 701 24.06 -19.21 -12.55
N VAL A 702 23.11 -19.00 -13.47
CA VAL A 702 22.82 -17.69 -14.07
C VAL A 702 22.34 -16.71 -13.00
N LEU A 703 21.36 -17.09 -12.17
CA LEU A 703 20.87 -16.26 -11.08
C LEU A 703 21.94 -15.99 -10.01
N GLN A 704 22.76 -16.99 -9.65
CA GLN A 704 23.90 -16.80 -8.74
C GLN A 704 24.92 -15.79 -9.29
N ALA A 705 25.18 -15.81 -10.60
CA ALA A 705 26.13 -14.89 -11.25
C ALA A 705 25.57 -13.46 -11.34
N ILE A 706 24.29 -13.30 -11.73
CA ILE A 706 23.60 -12.00 -11.75
C ILE A 706 23.54 -11.42 -10.34
N ALA A 707 23.13 -12.21 -9.35
CA ALA A 707 23.10 -11.78 -7.95
C ALA A 707 24.47 -11.30 -7.46
N ARG A 708 25.56 -11.99 -7.84
CA ARG A 708 26.92 -11.61 -7.43
C ARG A 708 27.36 -10.28 -8.02
N GLU A 709 27.26 -10.09 -9.34
CA GLU A 709 27.62 -8.82 -10.00
C GLU A 709 26.81 -7.65 -9.46
N VAL A 710 25.49 -7.83 -9.31
CA VAL A 710 24.59 -6.77 -8.84
C VAL A 710 24.82 -6.47 -7.35
N SER A 711 25.01 -7.48 -6.49
CA SER A 711 25.33 -7.24 -5.07
C SER A 711 26.69 -6.57 -4.91
N ALA A 712 27.71 -6.96 -5.68
CA ALA A 712 29.03 -6.35 -5.65
C ALA A 712 29.00 -4.87 -6.08
N LEU A 713 28.09 -4.51 -7.00
CA LEU A 713 27.85 -3.11 -7.37
C LEU A 713 27.29 -2.28 -6.20
N PHE A 714 26.19 -2.71 -5.56
CA PHE A 714 25.49 -1.84 -4.60
C PHE A 714 25.88 -2.02 -3.13
N LEU A 715 26.30 -3.22 -2.70
CA LEU A 715 26.86 -3.44 -1.35
C LEU A 715 28.36 -3.15 -1.30
N GLY A 716 29.05 -3.29 -2.43
CA GLY A 716 30.50 -3.42 -2.51
C GLY A 716 30.94 -4.89 -2.61
N GLU A 717 32.18 -5.13 -3.02
CA GLU A 717 32.74 -6.48 -3.02
C GLU A 717 32.97 -6.97 -1.57
N PRO A 718 32.55 -8.20 -1.20
CA PRO A 718 33.04 -8.83 0.03
C PRO A 718 34.54 -9.12 -0.13
N GLY A 719 35.33 -8.75 0.88
CA GLY A 719 36.78 -9.00 0.94
C GLY A 719 37.16 -10.44 1.28
#